data_AF-A0A4E9E0Z2-F1
#
_entry.id   AF-A0A4E9E0Z2-F1
#
_cell.length_a   1.000
_cell.length_b   1.000
_cell.length_c   1.000
_cell.angle_alpha   90.00
_cell.angle_beta   90.00
_cell.angle_gamma   90.00
#
_symmetry.space_group_name_H-M   'P 1'
#
loop_
_entity.id
_entity.type
_entity.pdbx_description
1 polymer ?
#
loop_
_entity_poly.entity_id
_entity_poly.type
_entity_poly.pdbx_seq_one_letter_code
_entity_poly.pdbx_strand_id
1 'polypeptide(L)'
;MKRSLSCIPKSIGKPTELFVGCLCYSCGMSENDGGRTRVSGPALVDELVDSIVKEFHNIASVQIEFCMEVEAQVAPLCHQNSPFHIHFGPVEVVLHMVLLTLKRISTAAVVLGQSLAALAESSSPIHVDGTSFALNGDNVSYRFHVDNTTGDLINDHYGGPIAGDTITAEVGPVQGWVNLIGRVRREFPDHGRGDFRLPAFQIQQASGTTVTDFRYKSHDLVQGKPGLPGLPATFGDAEDVSSLVVHMYDNYSSIAVDLTYSIFPKYDAIVRSVNITNKGNTTINLKKVASWSVDFGQEDLDLIELRGDWSREGMRVRRKVDYGTQGFQSSTGYSSHLHNPFLALVSPDTTESQGEAWGFSLVYTGSFAVDVEKSSQGLTRALLGINPIDFSWPLKPGKTFTTPEVVSVFSNKGVGGMSRQFHRLYRKHLMKSKFAEETRPALLNSWEGLAFDINETSIYKIAKQSADLGIKLFVMDDGWFGNKYARTIDKLGLGDWQPDKSRFPEGLTPLVEDVTQLKVANSSEKLKFGIWFEPEMVNPESDLYNAHPDWALHSGSYPRTETRWQLVLNLALPEVQEFIIDSVSKILNESPISYVKWDNNRGIHETPDQTLNYKYMIGLYHVFEVLTSRFPDVLWEGCASGGGRFDPGVLQWFPQIWTSDDTDAVERIAIQFGTSLAYPPSSMGAHLSHVPNGLTGRTTSVKFRAHVAMMGGSFGVELDPSDLEAEERDQIPGLIQLSEKINPIVITGDFYRLALPEDTKYPAAQFISEDGKKVVLFAFQTRATINFSWPWFRMQGLDADAKYVLDGNQTVSGSTLMNLGVQLRFEGDYDSQVLIFEKQ
;
A
#
# COMPACT_ATOMS: atom_id res chain seq x y z
N MET A 1 50.84 31.17 -24.43
CA MET A 1 50.30 32.54 -24.16
C MET A 1 49.79 32.48 -22.71
N LYS A 2 50.17 33.34 -21.72
CA LYS A 2 50.00 34.82 -21.57
C LYS A 2 48.53 35.22 -21.86
N ARG A 3 47.70 35.78 -20.97
CA ARG A 3 47.70 36.30 -19.55
C ARG A 3 46.26 36.04 -18.97
N SER A 4 45.78 36.31 -17.74
CA SER A 4 46.19 36.86 -16.41
C SER A 4 45.12 36.38 -15.37
N LEU A 5 45.28 36.30 -14.03
CA LEU A 5 45.43 37.32 -12.96
C LEU A 5 44.37 38.45 -13.01
N SER A 6 43.74 38.93 -11.91
CA SER A 6 43.61 38.55 -10.48
C SER A 6 42.49 39.44 -9.84
N CYS A 7 41.84 39.22 -8.68
CA CYS A 7 42.35 39.26 -7.28
C CYS A 7 41.20 39.04 -6.24
N ILE A 8 41.54 38.80 -4.97
CA ILE A 8 40.69 38.70 -3.76
C ILE A 8 41.44 39.44 -2.62
N PRO A 9 40.85 40.32 -1.76
CA PRO A 9 40.37 39.88 -0.42
C PRO A 9 39.37 40.77 0.40
N LYS A 10 38.60 40.13 1.32
CA LYS A 10 38.30 40.48 2.75
C LYS A 10 37.69 41.88 3.13
N SER A 11 36.95 42.10 4.24
CA SER A 11 36.25 41.27 5.27
C SER A 11 35.53 42.16 6.32
N ILE A 12 34.69 41.57 7.22
CA ILE A 12 34.14 42.15 8.49
C ILE A 12 32.93 43.11 8.29
N GLY A 13 31.83 43.09 9.08
CA GLY A 13 31.49 42.23 10.24
C GLY A 13 30.05 42.41 10.79
N LYS A 14 29.70 41.66 11.86
CA LYS A 14 28.43 41.71 12.66
C LYS A 14 28.63 42.54 13.95
N PRO A 15 27.56 43.03 14.65
CA PRO A 15 26.97 42.27 15.78
C PRO A 15 25.45 42.48 16.07
N THR A 16 24.87 41.54 16.86
CA THR A 16 23.73 41.64 17.83
C THR A 16 22.47 42.49 17.53
N GLU A 17 21.24 41.95 17.50
CA GLU A 17 20.41 41.31 18.57
C GLU A 17 19.71 42.27 19.54
N LEU A 18 18.41 42.02 19.78
CA LEU A 18 17.67 42.49 20.96
C LEU A 18 16.45 41.59 21.24
N PHE A 19 16.20 41.28 22.51
CA PHE A 19 15.14 40.38 23.02
C PHE A 19 13.78 41.08 23.18
N VAL A 20 12.69 40.31 23.03
CA VAL A 20 11.56 40.30 23.99
C VAL A 20 11.13 38.84 24.17
N GLY A 21 10.69 38.45 25.37
CA GLY A 21 10.15 37.11 25.62
C GLY A 21 9.06 37.10 26.70
N CYS A 22 8.22 36.07 26.65
CA CYS A 22 7.27 35.59 27.66
C CYS A 22 6.41 36.61 28.43
N LEU A 23 5.09 36.53 28.21
CA LEU A 23 4.11 36.78 29.27
C LEU A 23 3.02 35.70 29.23
N CYS A 24 3.21 34.66 30.04
CA CYS A 24 2.15 33.71 30.37
C CYS A 24 1.45 34.19 31.64
N TYR A 25 0.12 34.25 31.65
CA TYR A 25 -0.65 34.22 32.90
C TYR A 25 -1.92 33.39 32.73
N SER A 26 -2.29 32.70 33.80
CA SER A 26 -3.38 31.72 33.80
C SER A 26 -4.76 32.35 33.93
N CYS A 27 -5.75 31.79 33.23
CA CYS A 27 -7.10 31.70 33.76
C CYS A 27 -7.61 30.27 33.55
N GLY A 28 -7.97 29.58 34.63
CA GLY A 28 -8.52 28.23 34.58
C GLY A 28 -10.00 28.23 34.96
N MET A 29 -10.78 27.36 34.33
CA MET A 29 -12.11 26.97 34.79
C MET A 29 -12.26 25.45 34.70
N SER A 30 -13.06 24.91 35.62
CA SER A 30 -13.30 23.47 35.77
C SER A 30 -14.53 23.00 35.00
N GLU A 31 -14.70 21.68 34.95
CA GLU A 31 -15.95 20.97 34.62
C GLU A 31 -17.14 21.55 35.44
N ASN A 32 -18.41 21.46 35.02
CA ASN A 32 -19.05 20.28 34.40
C ASN A 32 -20.38 20.60 33.64
N ASP A 33 -21.03 19.54 33.14
CA ASP A 33 -22.44 19.42 32.68
C ASP A 33 -22.95 20.17 31.42
N GLY A 34 -23.19 19.38 30.37
CA GLY A 34 -24.59 19.03 30.04
C GLY A 34 -25.45 19.96 29.16
N GLY A 35 -25.13 20.14 27.87
CA GLY A 35 -26.09 20.73 26.92
C GLY A 35 -25.66 20.76 25.45
N ARG A 36 -26.12 19.81 24.62
CA ARG A 36 -25.94 19.87 23.16
C ARG A 36 -27.04 20.71 22.48
N THR A 37 -26.75 21.98 22.21
CA THR A 37 -27.47 22.79 21.21
C THR A 37 -26.58 23.05 20.00
N ARG A 38 -27.14 22.92 18.79
CA ARG A 38 -26.42 23.25 17.54
C ARG A 38 -26.35 24.76 17.37
N VAL A 39 -25.15 25.29 17.13
CA VAL A 39 -24.92 26.60 16.50
C VAL A 39 -24.25 26.34 15.14
N SER A 40 -24.63 27.09 14.12
CA SER A 40 -24.10 26.94 12.76
C SER A 40 -22.79 27.72 12.57
N GLY A 41 -21.86 27.13 11.80
CA GLY A 41 -20.50 27.64 11.60
C GLY A 41 -20.32 29.14 11.30
N PRO A 42 -21.18 29.81 10.49
CA PRO A 42 -21.00 31.23 10.17
C PRO A 42 -20.97 32.15 11.41
N ALA A 43 -21.84 31.90 12.40
CA ALA A 43 -21.99 32.78 13.55
C ALA A 43 -20.73 32.85 14.44
N LEU A 44 -19.97 31.75 14.53
CA LEU A 44 -18.72 31.71 15.30
C LEU A 44 -17.59 32.53 14.66
N VAL A 45 -17.61 32.68 13.32
CA VAL A 45 -16.60 33.45 12.60
C VAL A 45 -16.84 34.95 12.78
N ASP A 46 -18.11 35.39 12.69
CA ASP A 46 -18.47 36.79 12.91
C ASP A 46 -18.14 37.23 14.34
N GLU A 47 -18.48 36.44 15.38
CA GLU A 47 -18.13 36.77 16.77
C GLU A 47 -16.61 36.84 17.01
N LEU A 48 -15.82 35.96 16.36
CA LEU A 48 -14.36 35.97 16.46
C LEU A 48 -13.75 37.22 15.81
N VAL A 49 -14.23 37.61 14.63
CA VAL A 49 -13.80 38.83 13.93
C VAL A 49 -14.15 40.08 14.73
N ASP A 50 -15.37 40.15 15.27
CA ASP A 50 -15.84 41.31 16.04
C ASP A 50 -15.09 41.46 17.39
N SER A 51 -14.65 40.35 17.98
CA SER A 51 -13.75 40.34 19.14
C SER A 51 -12.37 40.91 18.80
N ILE A 52 -11.74 40.40 17.72
CA ILE A 52 -10.43 40.86 17.24
C ILE A 52 -10.46 42.36 16.90
N VAL A 53 -11.51 42.85 16.23
CA VAL A 53 -11.65 44.28 15.86
C VAL A 53 -11.75 45.19 17.08
N LYS A 54 -12.43 44.76 18.16
CA LYS A 54 -12.49 45.49 19.44
C LYS A 54 -11.13 45.52 20.14
N GLU A 55 -10.41 44.41 20.16
CA GLU A 55 -9.10 44.32 20.82
C GLU A 55 -8.04 45.18 20.12
N PHE A 56 -8.04 45.22 18.77
CA PHE A 56 -7.22 46.17 18.01
C PHE A 56 -7.60 47.65 18.22
N HIS A 57 -8.88 47.96 18.44
CA HIS A 57 -9.29 49.33 18.80
C HIS A 57 -8.72 49.77 20.16
N ASN A 58 -8.70 48.88 21.15
CA ASN A 58 -8.13 49.16 22.48
C ASN A 58 -6.61 49.35 22.42
N ILE A 59 -5.90 48.62 21.56
CA ILE A 59 -4.45 48.80 21.35
C ILE A 59 -4.17 50.18 20.72
N ALA A 60 -5.01 50.61 19.76
CA ALA A 60 -4.84 51.89 19.08
C ALA A 60 -5.09 53.10 20.01
N SER A 61 -6.07 53.05 20.91
CA SER A 61 -6.31 54.13 21.89
C SER A 61 -5.17 54.27 22.89
N VAL A 62 -4.66 53.17 23.43
CA VAL A 62 -3.52 53.17 24.38
C VAL A 62 -2.25 53.77 23.75
N GLN A 63 -1.99 53.51 22.46
CA GLN A 63 -0.87 54.14 21.76
C GLN A 63 -1.04 55.66 21.57
N ILE A 64 -2.28 56.16 21.45
CA ILE A 64 -2.56 57.60 21.32
C ILE A 64 -2.36 58.32 22.65
N GLU A 65 -2.82 57.75 23.77
CA GLU A 65 -2.55 58.31 25.11
C GLU A 65 -1.04 58.37 25.42
N PHE A 66 -0.31 57.29 25.13
CA PHE A 66 1.14 57.22 25.33
C PHE A 66 1.90 58.30 24.54
N CYS A 67 1.49 58.57 23.29
CA CYS A 67 2.08 59.65 22.49
C CYS A 67 1.85 61.04 23.11
N MET A 68 0.67 61.31 23.69
CA MET A 68 0.38 62.59 24.34
C MET A 68 1.14 62.76 25.67
N GLU A 69 1.34 61.69 26.45
CA GLU A 69 2.18 61.77 27.66
C GLU A 69 3.64 62.07 27.33
N VAL A 70 4.20 61.46 26.26
CA VAL A 70 5.57 61.72 25.82
C VAL A 70 5.76 63.17 25.37
N GLU A 71 4.81 63.75 24.63
CA GLU A 71 4.88 65.15 24.19
C GLU A 71 4.81 66.13 25.38
N ALA A 72 4.02 65.81 26.41
CA ALA A 72 3.93 66.59 27.65
C ALA A 72 5.22 66.56 28.49
N GLN A 73 5.97 65.46 28.51
CA GLN A 73 7.18 65.32 29.32
C GLN A 73 8.44 65.94 28.70
N VAL A 74 8.51 66.08 27.36
CA VAL A 74 9.72 66.58 26.67
C VAL A 74 9.79 68.12 26.62
N ALA A 75 8.66 68.80 26.75
CA ALA A 75 8.54 70.27 26.58
C ALA A 75 9.52 71.17 27.40
N PRO A 76 9.96 70.85 28.64
CA PRO A 76 10.78 71.77 29.44
C PRO A 76 12.28 71.85 29.10
N LEU A 77 12.82 70.93 28.27
CA LEU A 77 14.29 70.68 28.19
C LEU A 77 15.00 71.25 26.94
N CYS A 78 14.65 72.46 26.48
CA CYS A 78 15.45 73.17 25.46
C CYS A 78 15.42 74.72 25.56
N HIS A 79 16.39 75.28 26.30
CA HIS A 79 16.70 76.72 26.26
C HIS A 79 18.21 76.97 26.31
N GLN A 80 18.85 77.12 25.14
CA GLN A 80 19.55 78.36 24.72
C GLN A 80 20.34 78.19 23.39
N ASN A 81 20.13 79.16 22.48
CA ASN A 81 21.08 79.67 21.48
C ASN A 81 21.74 78.72 20.45
N SER A 82 21.04 78.46 19.34
CA SER A 82 21.67 78.28 18.02
C SER A 82 20.71 78.70 16.88
N PRO A 83 21.11 79.49 15.87
CA PRO A 83 20.20 80.08 14.90
C PRO A 83 20.07 79.24 13.61
N PHE A 84 19.26 78.18 13.63
CA PHE A 84 18.75 77.53 12.41
C PHE A 84 17.24 77.27 12.52
N HIS A 85 16.44 78.01 11.75
CA HIS A 85 15.03 77.71 11.58
C HIS A 85 14.83 76.49 10.67
N ILE A 86 14.22 75.44 11.20
CA ILE A 86 13.60 74.37 10.43
C ILE A 86 12.11 74.38 10.80
N HIS A 87 11.24 74.39 9.79
CA HIS A 87 9.80 74.32 10.01
C HIS A 87 9.40 72.92 10.50
N PHE A 88 8.69 72.87 11.63
CA PHE A 88 7.96 71.67 12.04
C PHE A 88 6.67 71.54 11.22
N GLY A 89 6.36 70.31 10.80
CA GLY A 89 5.05 69.94 10.25
C GLY A 89 4.82 68.43 10.22
N PRO A 90 4.64 67.74 11.38
CA PRO A 90 4.65 66.28 11.45
C PRO A 90 3.34 65.71 12.02
N VAL A 91 2.20 65.95 11.36
CA VAL A 91 0.93 65.25 11.69
C VAL A 91 0.31 64.62 10.44
N GLU A 92 0.04 65.42 9.40
CA GLU A 92 -0.59 64.92 8.17
C GLU A 92 0.21 63.80 7.49
N VAL A 93 1.55 63.89 7.44
CA VAL A 93 2.40 62.86 6.81
C VAL A 93 2.30 61.51 7.51
N VAL A 94 2.28 61.51 8.85
CA VAL A 94 2.14 60.30 9.65
C VAL A 94 0.74 59.70 9.45
N LEU A 95 -0.31 60.54 9.52
CA LEU A 95 -1.68 60.12 9.29
C LEU A 95 -1.88 59.52 7.88
N HIS A 96 -1.24 60.11 6.86
CA HIS A 96 -1.29 59.60 5.49
C HIS A 96 -0.56 58.26 5.31
N MET A 97 0.58 58.06 5.99
CA MET A 97 1.29 56.78 6.00
C MET A 97 0.49 55.70 6.76
N VAL A 98 -0.13 56.03 7.88
CA VAL A 98 -1.01 55.12 8.63
C VAL A 98 -2.23 54.74 7.78
N LEU A 99 -2.90 55.70 7.13
CA LEU A 99 -4.03 55.43 6.23
C LEU A 99 -3.64 54.60 4.99
N LEU A 100 -2.45 54.82 4.41
CA LEU A 100 -1.92 53.98 3.33
C LEU A 100 -1.60 52.56 3.80
N THR A 101 -1.08 52.41 5.01
CA THR A 101 -0.75 51.11 5.61
C THR A 101 -2.02 50.35 5.97
N LEU A 102 -3.01 51.01 6.59
CA LEU A 102 -4.32 50.44 6.88
C LEU A 102 -5.07 50.06 5.60
N LYS A 103 -5.03 50.88 4.54
CA LYS A 103 -5.58 50.48 3.22
C LYS A 103 -4.84 49.28 2.62
N ARG A 104 -3.51 49.18 2.78
CA ARG A 104 -2.77 48.00 2.32
C ARG A 104 -3.12 46.75 3.11
N ILE A 105 -3.27 46.86 4.43
CA ILE A 105 -3.69 45.77 5.31
C ILE A 105 -5.14 45.37 5.01
N SER A 106 -6.08 46.30 4.85
CA SER A 106 -7.47 45.98 4.52
C SER A 106 -7.60 45.42 3.10
N THR A 107 -6.82 45.90 2.13
CA THR A 107 -6.77 45.31 0.78
C THR A 107 -6.16 43.92 0.82
N ALA A 108 -5.08 43.71 1.58
CA ALA A 108 -4.48 42.40 1.77
C ALA A 108 -5.41 41.44 2.52
N ALA A 109 -6.18 41.91 3.49
CA ALA A 109 -7.17 41.13 4.24
C ALA A 109 -8.43 40.81 3.42
N VAL A 110 -8.86 41.69 2.51
CA VAL A 110 -9.93 41.40 1.55
C VAL A 110 -9.43 40.45 0.46
N VAL A 111 -8.20 40.59 -0.04
CA VAL A 111 -7.60 39.62 -0.97
C VAL A 111 -7.36 38.28 -0.29
N LEU A 112 -6.88 38.26 0.96
CA LEU A 112 -6.77 37.04 1.77
C LEU A 112 -8.14 36.42 2.01
N GLY A 113 -9.14 37.22 2.40
CA GLY A 113 -10.52 36.75 2.62
C GLY A 113 -11.19 36.24 1.35
N GLN A 114 -10.95 36.87 0.19
CA GLN A 114 -11.41 36.39 -1.11
C GLN A 114 -10.64 35.15 -1.58
N SER A 115 -9.34 35.05 -1.29
CA SER A 115 -8.58 33.82 -1.55
C SER A 115 -8.94 32.69 -0.59
N LEU A 116 -9.31 32.98 0.67
CA LEU A 116 -9.78 32.01 1.65
C LEU A 116 -11.22 31.57 1.35
N ALA A 117 -12.07 32.48 0.85
CA ALA A 117 -13.37 32.12 0.31
C ALA A 117 -13.23 31.27 -0.97
N ALA A 118 -12.35 31.64 -1.90
CA ALA A 118 -12.07 30.83 -3.09
C ALA A 118 -11.41 29.48 -2.76
N LEU A 119 -10.58 29.42 -1.70
CA LEU A 119 -10.01 28.19 -1.14
C LEU A 119 -11.00 27.38 -0.29
N ALA A 120 -12.17 27.93 0.04
CA ALA A 120 -13.27 27.25 0.74
C ALA A 120 -14.41 26.84 -0.20
N GLU A 121 -14.57 27.53 -1.34
CA GLU A 121 -15.41 27.10 -2.47
C GLU A 121 -14.66 26.15 -3.43
N SER A 122 -13.34 25.96 -3.23
CA SER A 122 -12.56 24.84 -3.78
C SER A 122 -12.29 23.80 -2.69
N SER A 123 -12.35 22.50 -2.92
CA SER A 123 -12.76 21.78 -4.13
C SER A 123 -13.32 20.43 -3.73
N SER A 124 -14.55 20.11 -4.14
CA SER A 124 -15.01 18.72 -4.16
C SER A 124 -14.03 17.91 -5.02
N PRO A 125 -13.41 16.83 -4.53
CA PRO A 125 -12.41 16.09 -5.30
C PRO A 125 -13.00 15.39 -6.53
N ILE A 126 -14.33 15.39 -6.66
CA ILE A 126 -15.02 15.15 -7.93
C ILE A 126 -15.82 16.41 -8.30
N HIS A 127 -15.53 16.97 -9.48
CA HIS A 127 -16.37 17.97 -10.14
C HIS A 127 -17.06 17.32 -11.35
N VAL A 128 -18.27 17.78 -11.68
CA VAL A 128 -19.01 17.36 -12.88
C VAL A 128 -19.59 18.60 -13.54
N ASP A 129 -19.34 18.77 -14.84
CA ASP A 129 -19.98 19.80 -15.67
C ASP A 129 -20.78 19.13 -16.79
N GLY A 130 -22.09 19.05 -16.61
CA GLY A 130 -23.05 18.40 -17.51
C GLY A 130 -22.79 16.90 -17.71
N THR A 131 -21.86 16.57 -18.59
CA THR A 131 -21.44 15.20 -18.97
C THR A 131 -19.91 15.02 -18.99
N SER A 132 -19.17 15.99 -18.47
CA SER A 132 -17.71 15.97 -18.28
C SER A 132 -17.40 15.71 -16.81
N PHE A 133 -16.53 14.73 -16.52
CA PHE A 133 -16.20 14.25 -15.18
C PHE A 133 -14.74 14.53 -14.84
N ALA A 134 -14.49 15.11 -13.66
CA ALA A 134 -13.18 15.54 -13.23
C ALA A 134 -12.87 15.08 -11.81
N LEU A 135 -12.01 14.08 -11.67
CA LEU A 135 -11.51 13.58 -10.38
C LEU A 135 -10.12 14.17 -10.11
N ASN A 136 -9.89 14.63 -8.88
CA ASN A 136 -8.71 15.39 -8.47
C ASN A 136 -8.11 14.84 -7.17
N GLY A 137 -6.80 14.62 -7.18
CA GLY A 137 -5.98 14.48 -5.97
C GLY A 137 -4.91 15.57 -5.89
N ASP A 138 -4.09 15.53 -4.86
CA ASP A 138 -3.10 16.56 -4.54
C ASP A 138 -2.11 16.84 -5.68
N ASN A 139 -1.76 15.80 -6.46
CA ASN A 139 -0.82 15.81 -7.58
C ASN A 139 -1.39 15.13 -8.85
N VAL A 140 -2.69 14.80 -8.89
CA VAL A 140 -3.31 14.04 -9.99
C VAL A 140 -4.61 14.64 -10.50
N SER A 141 -4.86 14.51 -11.80
CA SER A 141 -6.15 14.75 -12.43
C SER A 141 -6.50 13.60 -13.38
N TYR A 142 -7.76 13.14 -13.28
CA TYR A 142 -8.39 12.23 -14.23
C TYR A 142 -9.59 12.94 -14.85
N ARG A 143 -9.71 12.87 -16.18
CA ARG A 143 -10.77 13.53 -16.96
C ARG A 143 -11.34 12.55 -17.98
N PHE A 144 -12.65 12.48 -18.05
CA PHE A 144 -13.38 11.78 -19.11
C PHE A 144 -14.75 12.43 -19.32
N HIS A 145 -15.34 12.25 -20.49
CA HIS A 145 -16.66 12.80 -20.81
C HIS A 145 -17.53 11.80 -21.59
N VAL A 146 -18.83 12.09 -21.67
CA VAL A 146 -19.76 11.40 -22.58
C VAL A 146 -19.66 12.04 -23.97
N ASP A 147 -19.31 11.27 -25.00
CA ASP A 147 -19.52 11.74 -26.37
C ASP A 147 -21.03 11.85 -26.64
N ASN A 148 -21.52 13.08 -26.82
CA ASN A 148 -22.95 13.36 -26.94
C ASN A 148 -23.61 12.80 -28.23
N THR A 149 -22.84 12.25 -29.18
CA THR A 149 -23.35 11.66 -30.43
C THR A 149 -23.58 10.15 -30.28
N THR A 150 -22.69 9.46 -29.59
CA THR A 150 -22.68 8.01 -29.42
C THR A 150 -23.23 7.58 -28.07
N GLY A 151 -22.96 8.34 -27.00
CA GLY A 151 -23.19 7.96 -25.61
C GLY A 151 -22.06 7.11 -25.00
N ASP A 152 -20.94 6.95 -25.71
CA ASP A 152 -19.72 6.27 -25.23
C ASP A 152 -18.94 7.18 -24.27
N LEU A 153 -18.09 6.60 -23.41
CA LEU A 153 -17.26 7.34 -22.44
C LEU A 153 -15.81 7.47 -22.94
N ILE A 154 -15.36 8.71 -23.13
CA ILE A 154 -14.08 9.07 -23.74
C ILE A 154 -13.11 9.57 -22.67
N ASN A 155 -11.93 8.96 -22.58
CA ASN A 155 -10.87 9.35 -21.63
C ASN A 155 -10.03 10.52 -22.20
N ASP A 156 -10.02 11.65 -21.49
CA ASP A 156 -9.31 12.86 -21.93
C ASP A 156 -7.92 12.98 -21.29
N HIS A 157 -7.81 12.64 -20.00
CA HIS A 157 -6.57 12.79 -19.24
C HIS A 157 -6.46 11.82 -18.08
N TYR A 158 -5.25 11.34 -17.81
CA TYR A 158 -4.87 10.76 -16.53
C TYR A 158 -3.39 11.06 -16.27
N GLY A 159 -3.09 11.98 -15.36
CA GLY A 159 -1.72 12.42 -15.08
C GLY A 159 -1.69 13.61 -14.12
N GLY A 160 -0.71 14.50 -14.27
CA GLY A 160 -0.57 15.69 -13.42
C GLY A 160 -1.78 16.65 -13.43
N PRO A 161 -1.89 17.61 -12.48
CA PRO A 161 -3.09 18.41 -12.30
C PRO A 161 -3.38 19.35 -13.48
N ILE A 162 -4.64 19.46 -13.90
CA ILE A 162 -5.08 20.37 -14.98
C ILE A 162 -6.36 21.15 -14.63
N ALA A 163 -6.38 22.42 -15.02
CA ALA A 163 -7.32 23.44 -14.55
C ALA A 163 -8.76 23.33 -15.10
N GLY A 164 -9.00 22.48 -16.10
CA GLY A 164 -10.33 22.23 -16.68
C GLY A 164 -10.47 22.51 -18.18
N ASP A 165 -9.49 23.15 -18.81
CA ASP A 165 -9.49 23.39 -20.26
C ASP A 165 -9.42 22.07 -21.07
N THR A 166 -10.39 21.86 -21.97
CA THR A 166 -10.42 20.70 -22.88
C THR A 166 -9.72 21.02 -24.20
N ILE A 167 -8.76 20.18 -24.60
CA ILE A 167 -8.10 20.26 -25.91
C ILE A 167 -8.75 19.25 -26.87
N THR A 168 -9.73 19.70 -27.65
CA THR A 168 -10.37 18.86 -28.68
C THR A 168 -9.42 18.63 -29.84
N ALA A 169 -9.00 17.38 -30.06
CA ALA A 169 -8.20 17.00 -31.22
C ALA A 169 -9.04 16.96 -32.51
N GLU A 170 -8.52 17.53 -33.60
CA GLU A 170 -9.13 17.37 -34.93
C GLU A 170 -8.90 15.94 -35.45
N VAL A 171 -9.94 15.11 -35.44
CA VAL A 171 -9.86 13.78 -36.06
C VAL A 171 -9.95 13.94 -37.58
N GLY A 172 -8.78 13.86 -38.23
CA GLY A 172 -8.64 13.90 -39.68
C GLY A 172 -9.40 12.79 -40.43
N PRO A 173 -9.42 12.81 -41.78
CA PRO A 173 -10.28 11.97 -42.59
C PRO A 173 -10.08 10.47 -42.31
N VAL A 174 -11.13 9.84 -41.76
CA VAL A 174 -11.15 8.41 -41.43
C VAL A 174 -11.09 7.56 -42.71
N GLN A 175 -10.09 6.68 -42.79
CA GLN A 175 -9.85 5.80 -43.93
C GLN A 175 -9.51 4.38 -43.48
N GLY A 176 -9.68 3.41 -44.39
CA GLY A 176 -9.49 1.98 -44.10
C GLY A 176 -10.62 1.39 -43.26
N TRP A 177 -10.34 0.31 -42.52
CA TRP A 177 -11.34 -0.37 -41.69
C TRP A 177 -11.47 0.24 -40.28
N VAL A 178 -10.39 0.82 -39.74
CA VAL A 178 -10.38 1.42 -38.41
C VAL A 178 -11.13 2.76 -38.43
N ASN A 179 -12.38 2.74 -37.97
CA ASN A 179 -13.24 3.92 -37.90
C ASN A 179 -12.93 4.79 -36.65
N LEU A 180 -13.74 5.81 -36.37
CA LEU A 180 -13.57 6.72 -35.23
C LEU A 180 -13.45 6.00 -33.87
N ILE A 181 -14.23 4.95 -33.61
CA ILE A 181 -14.23 4.27 -32.28
C ILE A 181 -12.92 3.52 -32.01
N GLY A 182 -12.14 3.19 -33.05
CA GLY A 182 -10.79 2.64 -32.95
C GLY A 182 -9.67 3.71 -32.91
N ARG A 183 -10.03 4.99 -32.84
CA ARG A 183 -9.13 6.17 -32.85
C ARG A 183 -9.27 7.07 -31.62
N VAL A 184 -10.25 6.81 -30.76
CA VAL A 184 -10.51 7.55 -29.52
C VAL A 184 -10.09 6.73 -28.30
N ARG A 185 -9.79 7.41 -27.20
CA ARG A 185 -9.44 6.82 -25.90
C ARG A 185 -10.73 6.52 -25.13
N ARG A 186 -10.94 5.28 -24.65
CA ARG A 186 -12.25 4.80 -24.14
C ARG A 186 -12.17 4.29 -22.70
N GLU A 187 -13.13 4.68 -21.86
CA GLU A 187 -13.20 4.27 -20.45
C GLU A 187 -13.63 2.81 -20.24
N PHE A 188 -14.53 2.28 -21.08
CA PHE A 188 -15.08 0.93 -20.93
C PHE A 188 -15.41 0.28 -22.29
N PRO A 189 -14.39 -0.09 -23.08
CA PRO A 189 -14.54 -0.53 -24.46
C PRO A 189 -15.20 -1.91 -24.64
N ASP A 190 -16.27 -1.93 -25.43
CA ASP A 190 -16.91 -3.12 -25.99
C ASP A 190 -16.18 -3.66 -27.25
N HIS A 191 -16.65 -4.81 -27.75
CA HIS A 191 -16.24 -5.38 -29.04
C HIS A 191 -17.45 -5.63 -29.96
N GLY A 192 -17.22 -5.55 -31.27
CA GLY A 192 -18.18 -5.92 -32.31
C GLY A 192 -18.86 -4.74 -33.01
N ARG A 193 -18.55 -3.50 -32.63
CA ARG A 193 -19.11 -2.26 -33.24
C ARG A 193 -18.11 -1.41 -34.03
N GLY A 194 -16.87 -1.89 -34.19
CA GLY A 194 -15.81 -1.23 -34.98
C GLY A 194 -14.53 -0.89 -34.21
N ASP A 195 -14.51 -1.08 -32.88
CA ASP A 195 -13.27 -1.14 -32.12
C ASP A 195 -12.69 -2.55 -32.30
N PHE A 196 -11.50 -2.63 -32.89
CA PHE A 196 -10.77 -3.90 -33.14
C PHE A 196 -9.69 -4.17 -32.08
N ARG A 197 -9.49 -3.22 -31.16
CA ARG A 197 -8.63 -3.36 -29.97
C ARG A 197 -9.25 -4.36 -28.98
N LEU A 198 -8.46 -4.81 -28.01
CA LEU A 198 -8.93 -5.64 -26.91
C LEU A 198 -10.07 -4.93 -26.15
N PRO A 199 -11.21 -5.60 -25.91
CA PRO A 199 -12.29 -5.04 -25.11
C PRO A 199 -12.04 -5.24 -23.62
N ALA A 200 -12.56 -4.32 -22.83
CA ALA A 200 -12.64 -4.46 -21.37
C ALA A 200 -13.62 -5.56 -20.97
N PHE A 201 -14.68 -5.78 -21.75
CA PHE A 201 -15.70 -6.78 -21.43
C PHE A 201 -16.22 -7.52 -22.66
N GLN A 202 -16.82 -8.69 -22.44
CA GLN A 202 -17.56 -9.43 -23.46
C GLN A 202 -18.76 -10.12 -22.80
N ILE A 203 -19.96 -9.87 -23.33
CA ILE A 203 -21.21 -10.47 -22.88
C ILE A 203 -21.81 -11.28 -24.02
N GLN A 204 -21.98 -12.58 -23.83
CA GLN A 204 -22.75 -13.42 -24.73
C GLN A 204 -24.24 -13.35 -24.35
N GLN A 205 -25.03 -12.81 -25.27
CA GLN A 205 -26.48 -12.73 -25.17
C GLN A 205 -27.14 -14.12 -25.32
N ALA A 206 -28.40 -14.25 -24.92
CA ALA A 206 -29.17 -15.49 -25.08
C ALA A 206 -29.36 -15.95 -26.56
N SER A 207 -29.16 -15.04 -27.52
CA SER A 207 -29.08 -15.31 -28.96
C SER A 207 -27.74 -15.90 -29.42
N GLY A 208 -26.75 -16.00 -28.53
CA GLY A 208 -25.37 -16.42 -28.83
C GLY A 208 -24.45 -15.30 -29.33
N THR A 209 -24.98 -14.12 -29.67
CA THR A 209 -24.18 -12.97 -30.12
C THR A 209 -23.41 -12.31 -28.98
N THR A 210 -22.28 -11.65 -29.26
CA THR A 210 -21.40 -11.00 -28.26
C THR A 210 -21.36 -9.47 -28.34
N VAL A 211 -22.27 -8.84 -29.09
CA VAL A 211 -22.37 -7.38 -29.23
C VAL A 211 -23.01 -6.77 -27.97
N THR A 212 -22.59 -5.56 -27.60
CA THR A 212 -23.22 -4.73 -26.57
C THR A 212 -23.05 -3.26 -26.93
N ASP A 213 -24.08 -2.45 -26.75
CA ASP A 213 -24.08 -1.00 -27.00
C ASP A 213 -24.43 -0.24 -25.70
N PHE A 214 -23.52 -0.29 -24.71
CA PHE A 214 -23.67 0.51 -23.49
C PHE A 214 -23.56 1.98 -23.83
N ARG A 215 -24.58 2.75 -23.43
CA ARG A 215 -24.59 4.22 -23.55
C ARG A 215 -24.94 4.85 -22.22
N TYR A 216 -24.28 5.97 -21.91
CA TYR A 216 -24.55 6.79 -20.74
C TYR A 216 -26.04 7.09 -20.55
N LYS A 217 -26.50 7.11 -19.29
CA LYS A 217 -27.87 7.46 -18.88
C LYS A 217 -27.88 8.54 -17.79
N SER A 218 -27.06 8.39 -16.76
CA SER A 218 -26.98 9.27 -15.60
C SER A 218 -25.68 9.02 -14.83
N HIS A 219 -25.42 9.83 -13.81
CA HIS A 219 -24.38 9.60 -12.82
C HIS A 219 -24.89 9.96 -11.43
N ASP A 220 -24.34 9.32 -10.41
CA ASP A 220 -24.54 9.66 -8.99
C ASP A 220 -23.20 10.06 -8.36
N LEU A 221 -23.21 11.09 -7.50
CA LEU A 221 -22.08 11.44 -6.64
C LEU A 221 -22.34 10.92 -5.22
N VAL A 222 -21.42 10.12 -4.71
CA VAL A 222 -21.49 9.44 -3.41
C VAL A 222 -20.35 9.97 -2.54
N GLN A 223 -20.70 10.45 -1.35
CA GLN A 223 -19.75 10.87 -0.32
C GLN A 223 -19.16 9.62 0.35
N GLY A 224 -17.83 9.60 0.56
CA GLY A 224 -17.12 8.40 0.98
C GLY A 224 -17.00 7.35 -0.14
N LYS A 225 -16.73 6.11 0.26
CA LYS A 225 -16.63 4.96 -0.65
C LYS A 225 -17.49 3.77 -0.21
N PRO A 226 -18.40 3.26 -1.06
CA PRO A 226 -19.12 2.02 -0.78
C PRO A 226 -18.20 0.80 -0.88
N GLY A 227 -18.43 -0.19 -0.02
CA GLY A 227 -17.78 -1.50 -0.09
C GLY A 227 -18.37 -2.39 -1.20
N LEU A 228 -17.61 -3.41 -1.63
CA LEU A 228 -18.03 -4.35 -2.66
C LEU A 228 -18.68 -5.62 -2.04
N PRO A 229 -19.86 -6.07 -2.51
CA PRO A 229 -20.53 -7.23 -1.91
C PRO A 229 -19.72 -8.54 -2.00
N GLY A 230 -19.19 -8.99 -0.86
CA GLY A 230 -18.43 -10.25 -0.74
C GLY A 230 -17.01 -10.21 -1.31
N LEU A 231 -16.47 -9.02 -1.60
CA LEU A 231 -15.13 -8.82 -2.16
C LEU A 231 -14.32 -7.85 -1.28
N PRO A 232 -12.98 -7.98 -1.26
CA PRO A 232 -12.11 -6.97 -0.67
C PRO A 232 -12.17 -5.67 -1.47
N ALA A 233 -12.09 -4.55 -0.75
CA ALA A 233 -12.23 -3.21 -1.29
C ALA A 233 -11.60 -2.19 -0.34
N THR A 234 -10.94 -1.18 -0.90
CA THR A 234 -10.50 0.00 -0.15
C THR A 234 -11.68 0.73 0.50
N PHE A 235 -11.44 1.36 1.65
CA PHE A 235 -12.47 2.01 2.47
C PHE A 235 -12.05 3.43 2.91
N GLY A 236 -13.04 4.29 3.08
CA GLY A 236 -12.87 5.64 3.63
C GLY A 236 -14.20 6.36 3.68
N ASP A 237 -14.32 7.36 4.56
CA ASP A 237 -15.50 8.19 4.67
C ASP A 237 -15.39 9.46 3.80
N ALA A 238 -16.30 10.42 4.01
CA ALA A 238 -16.40 11.63 3.22
C ALA A 238 -15.21 12.61 3.39
N GLU A 239 -14.37 12.45 4.41
CA GLU A 239 -13.16 13.26 4.61
C GLU A 239 -11.97 12.70 3.81
N ASP A 240 -11.90 11.38 3.64
CA ASP A 240 -10.81 10.70 2.92
C ASP A 240 -11.05 10.52 1.41
N VAL A 241 -12.31 10.31 0.99
CA VAL A 241 -12.63 9.83 -0.35
C VAL A 241 -14.01 10.29 -0.83
N SER A 242 -14.14 10.48 -2.14
CA SER A 242 -15.43 10.65 -2.82
C SER A 242 -15.54 9.68 -3.99
N SER A 243 -16.77 9.30 -4.33
CA SER A 243 -17.04 8.33 -5.40
C SER A 243 -18.05 8.86 -6.42
N LEU A 244 -17.77 8.63 -7.70
CA LEU A 244 -18.66 8.84 -8.84
C LEU A 244 -19.12 7.48 -9.36
N VAL A 245 -20.43 7.31 -9.53
CA VAL A 245 -20.98 6.14 -10.22
C VAL A 245 -21.57 6.61 -11.55
N VAL A 246 -21.09 6.06 -12.66
CA VAL A 246 -21.59 6.39 -14.01
C VAL A 246 -22.44 5.24 -14.53
N HIS A 247 -23.72 5.52 -14.77
CA HIS A 247 -24.70 4.54 -15.20
C HIS A 247 -24.81 4.51 -16.72
N MET A 248 -24.55 3.35 -17.31
CA MET A 248 -24.73 3.09 -18.74
C MET A 248 -25.70 1.93 -18.95
N TYR A 249 -26.36 1.90 -20.10
CA TYR A 249 -27.35 0.85 -20.41
C TYR A 249 -27.45 0.56 -21.91
N ASP A 250 -27.45 -0.72 -22.24
CA ASP A 250 -27.71 -1.24 -23.58
C ASP A 250 -29.22 -1.44 -23.76
N ASN A 251 -29.82 -0.59 -24.62
CA ASN A 251 -31.24 -0.62 -24.95
C ASN A 251 -31.67 -1.88 -25.72
N TYR A 252 -30.76 -2.55 -26.45
CA TYR A 252 -31.05 -3.73 -27.26
C TYR A 252 -31.02 -5.02 -26.43
N SER A 253 -30.06 -5.11 -25.53
CA SER A 253 -29.81 -6.29 -24.69
C SER A 253 -30.52 -6.22 -23.33
N SER A 254 -31.01 -5.05 -22.94
CA SER A 254 -31.56 -4.73 -21.61
C SER A 254 -30.57 -4.99 -20.46
N ILE A 255 -29.33 -4.53 -20.62
CA ILE A 255 -28.26 -4.69 -19.63
C ILE A 255 -27.84 -3.32 -19.12
N ALA A 256 -27.73 -3.17 -17.81
CA ALA A 256 -27.07 -2.01 -17.19
C ALA A 256 -25.63 -2.34 -16.85
N VAL A 257 -24.76 -1.34 -16.92
CA VAL A 257 -23.47 -1.34 -16.25
C VAL A 257 -23.30 -0.05 -15.45
N ASP A 258 -22.88 -0.18 -14.20
CA ASP A 258 -22.56 0.93 -13.31
C ASP A 258 -21.04 0.91 -13.10
N LEU A 259 -20.36 1.97 -13.55
CA LEU A 259 -18.91 2.14 -13.45
C LEU A 259 -18.59 3.02 -12.24
N THR A 260 -17.92 2.48 -11.23
CA THR A 260 -17.55 3.23 -10.02
C THR A 260 -16.14 3.79 -10.17
N TYR A 261 -15.94 5.04 -9.77
CA TYR A 261 -14.67 5.76 -9.72
C TYR A 261 -14.57 6.44 -8.35
N SER A 262 -13.71 5.96 -7.45
CA SER A 262 -13.42 6.61 -6.16
C SER A 262 -12.06 7.30 -6.21
N ILE A 263 -11.97 8.54 -5.72
CA ILE A 263 -10.71 9.30 -5.62
C ILE A 263 -10.38 9.53 -4.15
N PHE A 264 -9.21 9.08 -3.72
CA PHE A 264 -8.61 9.39 -2.42
C PHE A 264 -7.53 10.48 -2.64
N PRO A 265 -7.82 11.78 -2.40
CA PRO A 265 -7.03 12.89 -2.94
C PRO A 265 -5.57 12.89 -2.48
N LYS A 266 -5.38 12.70 -1.17
CA LYS A 266 -4.11 12.68 -0.43
C LYS A 266 -3.11 11.61 -0.90
N TYR A 267 -3.60 10.55 -1.52
CA TYR A 267 -2.80 9.42 -2.00
C TYR A 267 -2.70 9.36 -3.53
N ASP A 268 -3.20 10.37 -4.25
CA ASP A 268 -3.24 10.41 -5.73
C ASP A 268 -3.86 9.15 -6.37
N ALA A 269 -4.77 8.50 -5.63
CA ALA A 269 -5.23 7.15 -5.90
C ALA A 269 -6.69 7.13 -6.38
N ILE A 270 -6.89 6.53 -7.57
CA ILE A 270 -8.19 6.35 -8.21
C ILE A 270 -8.52 4.87 -8.23
N VAL A 271 -9.70 4.51 -7.72
CA VAL A 271 -10.14 3.14 -7.57
C VAL A 271 -11.35 2.90 -8.48
N ARG A 272 -11.31 1.85 -9.31
CA ARG A 272 -12.43 1.50 -10.20
C ARG A 272 -12.93 0.07 -10.02
N SER A 273 -14.23 -0.09 -10.14
CA SER A 273 -14.95 -1.37 -10.14
C SER A 273 -16.21 -1.28 -10.98
N VAL A 274 -16.73 -2.44 -11.41
CA VAL A 274 -17.80 -2.54 -12.40
C VAL A 274 -18.92 -3.44 -11.88
N ASN A 275 -20.15 -2.94 -11.89
CA ASN A 275 -21.37 -3.71 -11.65
C ASN A 275 -22.13 -3.93 -12.97
N ILE A 276 -22.27 -5.17 -13.44
CA ILE A 276 -23.12 -5.50 -14.61
C ILE A 276 -24.43 -6.10 -14.10
N THR A 277 -25.56 -5.50 -14.46
CA THR A 277 -26.90 -5.95 -14.04
C THR A 277 -27.77 -6.33 -15.25
N ASN A 278 -28.22 -7.58 -15.27
CA ASN A 278 -29.15 -8.07 -16.29
C ASN A 278 -30.58 -7.59 -15.96
N LYS A 279 -31.09 -6.61 -16.72
CA LYS A 279 -32.47 -6.09 -16.62
C LYS A 279 -33.39 -6.67 -17.72
N GLY A 280 -32.92 -7.67 -18.46
CA GLY A 280 -33.69 -8.43 -19.44
C GLY A 280 -34.34 -9.69 -18.87
N ASN A 281 -35.09 -10.40 -19.71
CA ASN A 281 -35.92 -11.56 -19.32
C ASN A 281 -35.23 -12.93 -19.54
N THR A 282 -33.97 -12.96 -19.98
CA THR A 282 -33.21 -14.19 -20.27
C THR A 282 -31.83 -14.13 -19.63
N THR A 283 -31.25 -15.29 -19.29
CA THR A 283 -29.87 -15.37 -18.78
C THR A 283 -28.87 -15.00 -19.88
N ILE A 284 -27.89 -14.17 -19.52
CA ILE A 284 -26.72 -13.81 -20.36
C ILE A 284 -25.45 -14.41 -19.74
N ASN A 285 -24.41 -14.65 -20.53
CA ASN A 285 -23.13 -15.15 -20.02
C ASN A 285 -22.05 -14.07 -20.13
N LEU A 286 -21.46 -13.67 -19.01
CA LEU A 286 -20.27 -12.80 -19.01
C LEU A 286 -19.05 -13.67 -19.36
N LYS A 287 -18.26 -13.26 -20.37
CA LYS A 287 -17.08 -13.98 -20.88
C LYS A 287 -15.76 -13.25 -20.63
N LYS A 288 -15.80 -11.93 -20.45
CA LYS A 288 -14.73 -11.11 -19.90
C LYS A 288 -15.35 -9.93 -19.17
N VAL A 289 -14.81 -9.56 -18.01
CA VAL A 289 -15.10 -8.29 -17.35
C VAL A 289 -13.82 -7.79 -16.67
N ALA A 290 -13.20 -6.77 -17.25
CA ALA A 290 -12.12 -6.02 -16.63
C ALA A 290 -12.69 -5.04 -15.59
N SER A 291 -12.00 -4.92 -14.46
CA SER A 291 -12.24 -3.94 -13.41
C SER A 291 -11.75 -2.55 -13.81
N TRP A 292 -10.70 -2.50 -14.65
CA TRP A 292 -10.06 -1.29 -15.12
C TRP A 292 -9.85 -1.32 -16.64
N SER A 293 -10.01 -0.17 -17.29
CA SER A 293 -9.61 0.06 -18.68
C SER A 293 -9.16 1.50 -18.86
N VAL A 294 -7.96 1.72 -19.38
CA VAL A 294 -7.45 3.05 -19.75
C VAL A 294 -6.80 3.00 -21.13
N ASP A 295 -7.08 4.01 -21.95
CA ASP A 295 -6.39 4.26 -23.21
C ASP A 295 -5.47 5.47 -23.03
N PHE A 296 -4.19 5.29 -23.27
CA PHE A 296 -3.15 6.32 -23.35
C PHE A 296 -3.06 6.93 -24.76
N GLY A 297 -2.28 8.01 -24.90
CA GLY A 297 -2.05 8.69 -26.18
C GLY A 297 -1.09 7.95 -27.11
N GLN A 298 -0.62 8.64 -28.14
CA GLN A 298 0.50 8.17 -28.96
C GLN A 298 1.82 8.48 -28.27
N GLU A 299 2.21 7.62 -27.35
CA GLU A 299 3.41 7.75 -26.52
C GLU A 299 4.17 6.42 -26.47
N ASP A 300 5.48 6.47 -26.19
CA ASP A 300 6.30 5.28 -25.93
C ASP A 300 6.36 5.04 -24.43
N LEU A 301 6.05 3.81 -24.02
CA LEU A 301 5.97 3.37 -22.64
C LEU A 301 6.75 2.07 -22.47
N ASP A 302 7.32 1.88 -21.27
CA ASP A 302 7.65 0.55 -20.75
C ASP A 302 6.53 0.08 -19.81
N LEU A 303 6.32 -1.23 -19.77
CA LEU A 303 5.58 -1.89 -18.70
C LEU A 303 6.58 -2.46 -17.67
N ILE A 304 6.19 -2.39 -16.40
CA ILE A 304 6.86 -3.06 -15.29
C ILE A 304 5.89 -4.07 -14.69
N GLU A 305 6.31 -5.33 -14.64
CA GLU A 305 5.61 -6.43 -13.99
C GLU A 305 6.42 -6.97 -12.82
N LEU A 306 5.76 -7.69 -11.92
CA LEU A 306 6.41 -8.58 -10.94
C LEU A 306 6.11 -10.02 -11.37
N ARG A 307 7.14 -10.79 -11.71
CA ARG A 307 7.03 -12.22 -12.04
C ARG A 307 7.70 -13.08 -10.98
N GLY A 308 7.53 -14.38 -11.05
CA GLY A 308 8.23 -15.29 -10.15
C GLY A 308 7.96 -16.75 -10.43
N ASP A 309 8.00 -17.53 -9.35
CA ASP A 309 7.60 -18.91 -9.14
C ASP A 309 7.80 -19.18 -7.63
N TRP A 310 7.53 -20.39 -7.16
CA TRP A 310 7.89 -20.77 -5.79
C TRP A 310 9.39 -20.49 -5.51
N SER A 311 9.67 -19.87 -4.37
CA SER A 311 11.03 -19.50 -3.92
C SER A 311 11.83 -18.60 -4.88
N ARG A 312 11.13 -17.68 -5.58
CA ARG A 312 11.70 -16.57 -6.38
C ARG A 312 10.62 -15.59 -6.86
N GLU A 313 9.74 -15.20 -5.95
CA GLU A 313 8.62 -14.29 -6.15
C GLU A 313 9.05 -12.83 -6.38
N GLY A 314 8.13 -12.00 -6.86
CA GLY A 314 8.32 -10.54 -6.89
C GLY A 314 9.37 -10.00 -7.87
N MET A 315 10.06 -10.85 -8.63
CA MET A 315 11.16 -10.45 -9.52
C MET A 315 10.70 -9.41 -10.55
N ARG A 316 11.19 -8.18 -10.39
CA ARG A 316 10.81 -7.04 -11.23
C ARG A 316 11.32 -7.22 -12.66
N VAL A 317 10.44 -7.06 -13.64
CA VAL A 317 10.78 -7.06 -15.07
C VAL A 317 10.24 -5.80 -15.71
N ARG A 318 11.11 -5.04 -16.37
CA ARG A 318 10.78 -3.87 -17.18
C ARG A 318 10.97 -4.22 -18.66
N ARG A 319 9.97 -3.98 -19.50
CA ARG A 319 10.05 -4.17 -20.96
C ARG A 319 9.20 -3.15 -21.71
N LYS A 320 9.63 -2.76 -22.90
CA LYS A 320 8.90 -1.85 -23.79
C LYS A 320 7.51 -2.38 -24.13
N VAL A 321 6.53 -1.48 -24.24
CA VAL A 321 5.24 -1.74 -24.87
C VAL A 321 5.37 -1.60 -26.39
N ASP A 322 5.19 -2.69 -27.11
CA ASP A 322 5.26 -2.77 -28.57
C ASP A 322 3.89 -3.03 -29.22
N TYR A 323 3.83 -2.83 -30.54
CA TYR A 323 2.60 -2.97 -31.33
C TYR A 323 2.01 -4.39 -31.25
N GLY A 324 0.70 -4.47 -31.01
CA GLY A 324 0.03 -5.72 -30.66
C GLY A 324 -0.15 -5.86 -29.15
N THR A 325 -0.36 -7.09 -28.70
CA THR A 325 -0.76 -7.43 -27.32
C THR A 325 0.39 -8.05 -26.53
N GLN A 326 0.65 -7.53 -25.34
CA GLN A 326 1.53 -8.10 -24.32
C GLN A 326 0.82 -8.08 -22.97
N GLY A 327 1.19 -8.96 -22.04
CA GLY A 327 0.45 -9.08 -20.80
C GLY A 327 0.95 -10.23 -19.93
N PHE A 328 0.24 -10.46 -18.83
CA PHE A 328 0.49 -11.53 -17.88
C PHE A 328 -0.80 -11.85 -17.11
N GLN A 329 -0.87 -13.05 -16.53
CA GLN A 329 -2.08 -13.57 -15.92
C GLN A 329 -1.74 -14.67 -14.91
N SER A 330 -2.68 -14.96 -14.01
CA SER A 330 -2.71 -16.22 -13.29
C SER A 330 -3.91 -17.05 -13.71
N SER A 331 -3.67 -18.36 -13.91
CA SER A 331 -4.69 -19.38 -14.14
C SER A 331 -4.71 -20.43 -13.02
N THR A 332 -4.02 -20.20 -11.89
CA THR A 332 -3.85 -21.20 -10.81
C THR A 332 -5.06 -21.34 -9.88
N GLY A 333 -6.14 -20.62 -10.15
CA GLY A 333 -7.22 -20.35 -9.19
C GLY A 333 -6.96 -19.11 -8.35
N TYR A 334 -5.69 -18.82 -8.03
CA TYR A 334 -5.23 -17.74 -7.14
C TYR A 334 -4.46 -16.65 -7.88
N SER A 335 -3.97 -15.63 -7.16
CA SER A 335 -3.06 -14.59 -7.66
C SER A 335 -1.69 -15.13 -8.09
N SER A 336 -1.14 -16.13 -7.39
CA SER A 336 0.06 -16.91 -7.74
C SER A 336 1.44 -16.25 -7.57
N HIS A 337 2.45 -17.11 -7.42
CA HIS A 337 3.88 -16.77 -7.47
C HIS A 337 4.36 -16.31 -8.87
N LEU A 338 3.69 -16.78 -9.92
CA LEU A 338 4.16 -16.72 -11.30
C LEU A 338 4.15 -15.29 -11.86
N HIS A 339 3.06 -14.58 -11.59
CA HIS A 339 2.85 -13.17 -11.91
C HIS A 339 1.97 -12.54 -10.83
N ASN A 340 2.37 -11.39 -10.31
CA ASN A 340 1.57 -10.66 -9.34
C ASN A 340 0.43 -9.87 -10.03
N PRO A 341 -0.73 -9.64 -9.38
CA PRO A 341 -1.84 -8.82 -9.92
C PRO A 341 -1.56 -7.30 -9.98
N PHE A 342 -0.32 -6.92 -10.32
CA PHE A 342 0.19 -5.55 -10.39
C PHE A 342 0.84 -5.24 -11.74
N LEU A 343 0.54 -4.06 -12.28
CA LEU A 343 1.18 -3.44 -13.45
C LEU A 343 1.66 -2.03 -13.08
N ALA A 344 2.81 -1.62 -13.59
CA ALA A 344 3.06 -0.19 -13.83
C ALA A 344 3.36 0.09 -15.30
N LEU A 345 2.90 1.24 -15.79
CA LEU A 345 3.32 1.83 -17.06
C LEU A 345 4.13 3.09 -16.77
N VAL A 346 5.22 3.28 -17.51
CA VAL A 346 6.19 4.37 -17.28
C VAL A 346 6.79 4.86 -18.60
N SER A 347 7.24 6.11 -18.65
CA SER A 347 8.09 6.59 -19.76
C SER A 347 9.46 5.89 -19.75
N PRO A 348 10.11 5.66 -20.91
CA PRO A 348 11.43 4.99 -21.00
C PRO A 348 12.56 5.62 -20.17
N ASP A 349 12.44 6.89 -19.79
CA ASP A 349 13.39 7.64 -18.95
C ASP A 349 12.99 7.72 -17.46
N THR A 350 11.78 7.28 -17.09
CA THR A 350 11.32 7.23 -15.69
C THR A 350 12.22 6.31 -14.85
N THR A 351 12.53 6.74 -13.63
CA THR A 351 13.36 6.03 -12.63
C THR A 351 12.60 5.88 -11.30
N GLU A 352 13.25 5.42 -10.23
CA GLU A 352 12.66 5.39 -8.88
C GLU A 352 12.28 6.79 -8.33
N SER A 353 12.83 7.88 -8.87
CA SER A 353 12.66 9.24 -8.30
C SER A 353 12.39 10.36 -9.31
N GLN A 354 12.32 10.04 -10.61
CA GLN A 354 12.10 11.00 -11.71
C GLN A 354 11.20 10.38 -12.79
N GLY A 355 10.50 11.23 -13.55
CA GLY A 355 9.58 10.81 -14.61
C GLY A 355 8.19 10.41 -14.10
N GLU A 356 7.30 10.11 -15.04
CA GLU A 356 5.91 9.74 -14.77
C GLU A 356 5.73 8.22 -14.70
N ALA A 357 4.87 7.79 -13.76
CA ALA A 357 4.52 6.40 -13.53
C ALA A 357 3.03 6.27 -13.20
N TRP A 358 2.37 5.31 -13.84
CA TRP A 358 0.98 4.91 -13.59
C TRP A 358 0.98 3.46 -13.11
N GLY A 359 0.69 3.25 -11.83
CA GLY A 359 0.53 1.92 -11.25
C GLY A 359 -0.92 1.47 -11.26
N PHE A 360 -1.15 0.17 -11.35
CA PHE A 360 -2.46 -0.48 -11.33
C PHE A 360 -2.34 -1.78 -10.52
N SER A 361 -3.15 -1.92 -9.48
CA SER A 361 -3.10 -3.05 -8.55
C SER A 361 -4.52 -3.59 -8.32
N LEU A 362 -4.76 -4.84 -8.70
CA LEU A 362 -6.07 -5.47 -8.60
C LEU A 362 -6.26 -6.05 -7.19
N VAL A 363 -7.30 -5.60 -6.49
CA VAL A 363 -7.66 -6.04 -5.13
C VAL A 363 -8.39 -7.39 -5.24
N TYR A 364 -7.64 -8.44 -5.59
CA TYR A 364 -8.16 -9.78 -5.82
C TYR A 364 -7.09 -10.85 -5.62
N THR A 365 -7.52 -11.98 -5.05
CA THR A 365 -6.71 -13.13 -4.65
C THR A 365 -6.88 -14.31 -5.61
N GLY A 366 -7.77 -14.19 -6.60
CA GLY A 366 -8.06 -15.22 -7.59
C GLY A 366 -7.37 -15.02 -8.94
N SER A 367 -7.58 -15.95 -9.86
CA SER A 367 -7.11 -15.88 -11.26
C SER A 367 -7.45 -14.52 -11.93
N PHE A 368 -6.41 -13.77 -12.29
CA PHE A 368 -6.49 -12.46 -12.93
C PHE A 368 -5.86 -12.45 -14.33
N ALA A 369 -6.16 -11.43 -15.13
CA ALA A 369 -5.41 -11.10 -16.35
C ALA A 369 -5.10 -9.59 -16.42
N VAL A 370 -3.93 -9.28 -16.97
CA VAL A 370 -3.47 -7.95 -17.34
C VAL A 370 -3.15 -7.95 -18.82
N ASP A 371 -3.91 -7.21 -19.62
CA ASP A 371 -3.63 -6.98 -21.05
C ASP A 371 -3.10 -5.56 -21.27
N VAL A 372 -2.02 -5.42 -22.04
CA VAL A 372 -1.53 -4.14 -22.56
C VAL A 372 -1.39 -4.23 -24.08
N GLU A 373 -2.10 -3.39 -24.82
CA GLU A 373 -2.11 -3.39 -26.29
C GLU A 373 -1.69 -2.03 -26.86
N LYS A 374 -0.61 -1.96 -27.64
CA LYS A 374 -0.32 -0.79 -28.48
C LYS A 374 -0.96 -0.99 -29.85
N SER A 375 -2.05 -0.29 -30.05
CA SER A 375 -2.97 -0.46 -31.19
C SER A 375 -2.36 0.01 -32.52
N SER A 376 -3.00 -0.36 -33.63
CA SER A 376 -2.59 0.08 -34.98
C SER A 376 -2.55 1.61 -35.20
N GLN A 377 -3.15 2.39 -34.30
CA GLN A 377 -3.16 3.86 -34.35
C GLN A 377 -2.18 4.49 -33.35
N GLY A 378 -1.33 3.70 -32.68
CA GLY A 378 -0.31 4.15 -31.74
C GLY A 378 -0.80 4.34 -30.29
N LEU A 379 -2.12 4.42 -30.06
CA LEU A 379 -2.73 4.45 -28.72
C LEU A 379 -2.42 3.16 -27.95
N THR A 380 -2.09 3.27 -26.67
CA THR A 380 -1.85 2.12 -25.78
C THR A 380 -3.03 1.89 -24.84
N ARG A 381 -3.67 0.72 -24.92
CA ARG A 381 -4.74 0.28 -24.01
C ARG A 381 -4.17 -0.57 -22.89
N ALA A 382 -4.62 -0.39 -21.66
CA ALA A 382 -4.33 -1.27 -20.52
C ALA A 382 -5.61 -1.72 -19.82
N LEU A 383 -5.74 -3.04 -19.60
CA LEU A 383 -6.90 -3.70 -19.00
C LEU A 383 -6.45 -4.56 -17.82
N LEU A 384 -7.17 -4.50 -16.69
CA LEU A 384 -6.93 -5.37 -15.53
C LEU A 384 -8.25 -5.93 -14.99
N GLY A 385 -8.29 -7.20 -14.62
CA GLY A 385 -9.45 -7.82 -13.98
C GLY A 385 -9.36 -9.35 -13.90
N ILE A 386 -10.52 -10.01 -13.83
CA ILE A 386 -10.64 -11.47 -13.73
C ILE A 386 -10.16 -12.13 -15.03
N ASN A 387 -9.41 -13.24 -14.92
CA ASN A 387 -8.90 -13.99 -16.08
C ASN A 387 -10.07 -14.53 -16.94
N PRO A 388 -10.15 -14.20 -18.25
CA PRO A 388 -11.23 -14.65 -19.13
C PRO A 388 -11.14 -16.12 -19.59
N ILE A 389 -10.02 -16.82 -19.39
CA ILE A 389 -9.81 -18.18 -19.92
C ILE A 389 -10.80 -19.18 -19.31
N ASP A 390 -10.89 -19.22 -17.97
CA ASP A 390 -11.77 -20.11 -17.21
C ASP A 390 -12.92 -19.37 -16.53
N PHE A 391 -13.42 -18.32 -17.17
CA PHE A 391 -14.53 -17.49 -16.69
C PHE A 391 -15.72 -17.50 -17.66
N SER A 392 -16.87 -17.92 -17.16
CA SER A 392 -18.14 -17.85 -17.90
C SER A 392 -19.32 -17.70 -16.94
N TRP A 393 -19.64 -16.48 -16.52
CA TRP A 393 -20.65 -16.22 -15.49
C TRP A 393 -22.09 -16.11 -16.03
N PRO A 394 -23.01 -17.04 -15.69
CA PRO A 394 -24.41 -16.99 -16.14
C PRO A 394 -25.24 -16.02 -15.29
N LEU A 395 -25.35 -14.78 -15.76
CA LEU A 395 -26.08 -13.71 -15.08
C LEU A 395 -27.59 -13.81 -15.38
N LYS A 396 -28.36 -14.31 -14.41
CA LYS A 396 -29.82 -14.46 -14.48
C LYS A 396 -30.53 -13.09 -14.49
N PRO A 397 -31.78 -13.01 -15.01
CA PRO A 397 -32.64 -11.82 -14.90
C PRO A 397 -32.71 -11.25 -13.47
N GLY A 398 -32.61 -9.93 -13.35
CA GLY A 398 -32.67 -9.22 -12.08
C GLY A 398 -31.49 -9.49 -11.14
N LYS A 399 -30.35 -9.96 -11.68
CA LYS A 399 -29.11 -10.16 -10.91
C LYS A 399 -27.97 -9.30 -11.43
N THR A 400 -27.07 -9.00 -10.50
CA THR A 400 -25.86 -8.20 -10.69
C THR A 400 -24.63 -9.07 -10.51
N PHE A 401 -23.58 -8.79 -11.28
CA PHE A 401 -22.23 -9.28 -11.07
C PHE A 401 -21.33 -8.07 -10.80
N THR A 402 -20.44 -8.20 -9.81
CA THR A 402 -19.51 -7.14 -9.37
C THR A 402 -18.09 -7.61 -9.63
N THR A 403 -17.24 -6.77 -10.21
CA THR A 403 -15.81 -7.07 -10.28
C THR A 403 -15.12 -6.78 -8.94
N PRO A 404 -13.99 -7.43 -8.62
CA PRO A 404 -13.01 -6.81 -7.72
C PRO A 404 -12.62 -5.41 -8.22
N GLU A 405 -12.09 -4.57 -7.34
CA GLU A 405 -11.59 -3.25 -7.75
C GLU A 405 -10.12 -3.26 -8.18
N VAL A 406 -9.74 -2.27 -8.97
CA VAL A 406 -8.34 -1.91 -9.23
C VAL A 406 -8.08 -0.56 -8.60
N VAL A 407 -7.05 -0.49 -7.76
CA VAL A 407 -6.46 0.75 -7.27
C VAL A 407 -5.41 1.17 -8.28
N SER A 408 -5.51 2.41 -8.79
CA SER A 408 -4.54 3.01 -9.69
C SER A 408 -3.95 4.28 -9.11
N VAL A 409 -2.64 4.45 -9.24
CA VAL A 409 -1.87 5.54 -8.65
C VAL A 409 -1.05 6.21 -9.75
N PHE A 410 -1.12 7.53 -9.82
CA PHE A 410 -0.21 8.33 -10.64
C PHE A 410 0.92 8.90 -9.78
N SER A 411 2.13 9.03 -10.35
CA SER A 411 3.17 9.86 -9.76
C SER A 411 4.07 10.50 -10.82
N ASN A 412 4.32 11.80 -10.67
CA ASN A 412 5.36 12.55 -11.39
C ASN A 412 6.72 12.56 -10.66
N LYS A 413 6.89 11.71 -9.63
CA LYS A 413 8.08 11.60 -8.77
C LYS A 413 8.72 10.20 -8.90
N GLY A 414 8.60 9.59 -10.08
CA GLY A 414 9.12 8.26 -10.41
C GLY A 414 8.38 7.11 -9.73
N VAL A 415 8.87 5.90 -9.99
CA VAL A 415 8.30 4.62 -9.53
C VAL A 415 8.25 4.52 -8.00
N GLY A 416 9.22 5.07 -7.28
CA GLY A 416 9.20 5.13 -5.82
C GLY A 416 8.11 6.07 -5.28
N GLY A 417 7.79 7.15 -6.00
CA GLY A 417 6.67 8.03 -5.68
C GLY A 417 5.33 7.29 -5.76
N MET A 418 5.12 6.53 -6.83
CA MET A 418 3.97 5.65 -7.02
C MET A 418 3.88 4.59 -5.91
N SER A 419 4.98 3.87 -5.59
CA SER A 419 4.98 2.87 -4.52
C SER A 419 4.57 3.45 -3.17
N ARG A 420 5.12 4.61 -2.75
CA ARG A 420 4.78 5.20 -1.44
C ARG A 420 3.31 5.58 -1.31
N GLN A 421 2.65 6.00 -2.39
CA GLN A 421 1.21 6.27 -2.37
C GLN A 421 0.40 4.96 -2.19
N PHE A 422 0.74 3.86 -2.87
CA PHE A 422 0.14 2.54 -2.57
C PHE A 422 0.40 2.10 -1.12
N HIS A 423 1.63 2.25 -0.63
CA HIS A 423 2.02 1.85 0.73
C HIS A 423 1.18 2.55 1.79
N ARG A 424 1.06 3.89 1.68
CA ARG A 424 0.27 4.73 2.58
C ARG A 424 -1.22 4.40 2.49
N LEU A 425 -1.76 4.31 1.28
CA LEU A 425 -3.17 3.96 1.06
C LEU A 425 -3.50 2.58 1.67
N TYR A 426 -2.68 1.56 1.45
CA TYR A 426 -2.98 0.21 1.92
C TYR A 426 -2.93 0.07 3.44
N ARG A 427 -2.01 0.75 4.13
CA ARG A 427 -1.96 0.76 5.61
C ARG A 427 -3.15 1.47 6.25
N LYS A 428 -3.71 2.51 5.60
CA LYS A 428 -4.77 3.37 6.15
C LYS A 428 -6.19 3.00 5.68
N HIS A 429 -6.32 2.50 4.45
CA HIS A 429 -7.59 2.39 3.70
C HIS A 429 -7.81 1.02 3.03
N LEU A 430 -7.05 -0.02 3.40
CA LEU A 430 -7.28 -1.40 2.92
C LEU A 430 -7.13 -2.43 4.05
N MET A 431 -6.04 -2.39 4.79
CA MET A 431 -5.79 -3.29 5.92
C MET A 431 -6.77 -2.98 7.07
N LYS A 432 -7.76 -3.84 7.31
CA LYS A 432 -8.75 -3.68 8.40
C LYS A 432 -8.18 -4.01 9.79
N SER A 433 -7.16 -4.86 9.85
CA SER A 433 -6.61 -5.32 11.13
C SER A 433 -5.86 -4.20 11.84
N LYS A 434 -6.10 -4.04 13.15
CA LYS A 434 -5.45 -3.04 14.01
C LYS A 434 -3.92 -3.05 13.89
N PHE A 435 -3.33 -4.22 13.63
CA PHE A 435 -1.87 -4.37 13.52
C PHE A 435 -1.27 -3.73 12.27
N ALA A 436 -2.08 -3.23 11.32
CA ALA A 436 -1.62 -2.57 10.09
C ALA A 436 -0.53 -1.50 10.33
N GLU A 437 -0.64 -0.79 11.45
CA GLU A 437 0.31 0.25 11.87
C GLU A 437 0.99 -0.02 13.23
N GLU A 438 0.70 -1.16 13.89
CA GLU A 438 1.40 -1.58 15.10
C GLU A 438 2.70 -2.34 14.79
N THR A 439 3.70 -2.16 15.65
CA THR A 439 4.97 -2.92 15.62
C THR A 439 4.73 -4.41 15.82
N ARG A 440 5.38 -5.26 15.02
CA ARG A 440 5.25 -6.71 15.14
C ARG A 440 6.27 -7.27 16.14
N PRO A 441 5.91 -8.28 16.95
CA PRO A 441 6.86 -8.94 17.84
C PRO A 441 7.88 -9.72 17.01
N ALA A 442 9.18 -9.62 17.36
CA ALA A 442 10.19 -10.51 16.79
C ALA A 442 9.80 -11.97 17.09
N LEU A 443 9.64 -12.78 16.04
CA LEU A 443 9.10 -14.15 16.16
C LEU A 443 10.14 -15.24 15.88
N LEU A 444 9.91 -16.45 16.38
CA LEU A 444 10.57 -17.67 15.89
C LEU A 444 9.51 -18.66 15.41
N ASN A 445 9.68 -19.17 14.18
CA ASN A 445 8.88 -20.22 13.58
C ASN A 445 9.63 -21.57 13.62
N SER A 446 8.93 -22.67 13.88
CA SER A 446 9.53 -23.99 14.03
C SER A 446 9.86 -24.74 12.73
N TRP A 447 9.43 -24.27 11.55
CA TRP A 447 9.43 -25.05 10.31
C TRP A 447 10.83 -25.45 9.82
N GLU A 448 11.72 -24.51 9.44
CA GLU A 448 13.10 -24.87 9.03
C GLU A 448 13.92 -25.53 10.16
N GLY A 449 13.50 -25.38 11.44
CA GLY A 449 14.20 -25.95 12.59
C GLY A 449 13.84 -27.40 12.93
N LEU A 450 12.57 -27.81 12.76
CA LEU A 450 12.08 -29.14 13.17
C LEU A 450 11.33 -29.88 12.06
N ALA A 451 10.85 -29.18 11.03
CA ALA A 451 9.87 -29.68 10.06
C ALA A 451 8.76 -30.49 10.76
N PHE A 452 8.59 -31.76 10.42
CA PHE A 452 7.59 -32.64 11.04
C PHE A 452 8.04 -33.32 12.36
N ASP A 453 9.27 -33.15 12.86
CA ASP A 453 9.74 -33.82 14.11
C ASP A 453 9.31 -33.07 15.39
N ILE A 454 8.01 -32.79 15.49
CA ILE A 454 7.41 -32.04 16.59
C ILE A 454 6.61 -32.92 17.56
N ASN A 455 6.70 -32.57 18.83
CA ASN A 455 5.90 -33.07 19.94
C ASN A 455 5.94 -32.05 21.08
N GLU A 456 5.11 -32.23 22.11
CA GLU A 456 5.01 -31.35 23.28
C GLU A 456 6.37 -30.98 23.89
N THR A 457 7.30 -31.94 24.02
CA THR A 457 8.62 -31.71 24.61
C THR A 457 9.56 -30.95 23.67
N SER A 458 9.59 -31.26 22.37
CA SER A 458 10.44 -30.53 21.42
C SER A 458 9.95 -29.11 21.20
N ILE A 459 8.63 -28.89 21.13
CA ILE A 459 8.02 -27.55 21.04
C ILE A 459 8.30 -26.72 22.29
N TYR A 460 8.14 -27.26 23.50
CA TYR A 460 8.49 -26.51 24.72
C TYR A 460 9.99 -26.17 24.79
N LYS A 461 10.87 -27.09 24.37
CA LYS A 461 12.32 -26.88 24.30
C LYS A 461 12.68 -25.69 23.40
N ILE A 462 12.20 -25.68 22.15
CA ILE A 462 12.51 -24.59 21.20
C ILE A 462 11.83 -23.26 21.60
N ALA A 463 10.61 -23.30 22.16
CA ALA A 463 9.94 -22.10 22.69
C ALA A 463 10.73 -21.49 23.86
N LYS A 464 11.26 -22.32 24.77
CA LYS A 464 12.14 -21.84 25.85
C LYS A 464 13.44 -21.24 25.30
N GLN A 465 14.09 -21.89 24.34
CA GLN A 465 15.30 -21.34 23.70
C GLN A 465 15.02 -20.02 22.97
N SER A 466 13.85 -19.86 22.37
CA SER A 466 13.38 -18.61 21.76
C SER A 466 13.26 -17.51 22.82
N ALA A 467 12.59 -17.78 23.94
CA ALA A 467 12.49 -16.85 25.06
C ALA A 467 13.86 -16.48 25.65
N ASP A 468 14.78 -17.44 25.79
CA ASP A 468 16.16 -17.23 26.27
C ASP A 468 16.96 -16.30 25.33
N LEU A 469 16.64 -16.26 24.03
CA LEU A 469 17.26 -15.34 23.03
C LEU A 469 16.62 -13.95 22.98
N GLY A 470 15.44 -13.75 23.58
CA GLY A 470 14.69 -12.49 23.52
C GLY A 470 13.58 -12.43 22.46
N ILE A 471 13.24 -13.56 21.83
CA ILE A 471 12.09 -13.68 20.92
C ILE A 471 10.78 -13.48 21.69
N LYS A 472 9.81 -12.76 21.09
CA LYS A 472 8.54 -12.37 21.74
C LYS A 472 7.32 -13.16 21.29
N LEU A 473 7.42 -13.86 20.16
CA LEU A 473 6.38 -14.75 19.64
C LEU A 473 7.01 -16.06 19.18
N PHE A 474 6.51 -17.19 19.65
CA PHE A 474 6.86 -18.51 19.13
C PHE A 474 5.69 -19.06 18.31
N VAL A 475 5.98 -19.57 17.11
CA VAL A 475 5.00 -20.12 16.17
C VAL A 475 5.27 -21.61 15.96
N MET A 476 4.30 -22.44 16.33
CA MET A 476 4.28 -23.87 15.99
C MET A 476 3.71 -24.04 14.57
N ASP A 477 4.54 -24.52 13.66
CA ASP A 477 4.19 -24.67 12.23
C ASP A 477 3.53 -26.03 11.91
N ASP A 478 3.54 -26.47 10.64
CA ASP A 478 2.93 -27.73 10.19
C ASP A 478 3.39 -28.95 11.02
N GLY A 479 2.50 -29.92 11.25
CA GLY A 479 2.82 -31.17 11.97
C GLY A 479 2.06 -31.46 13.27
N TRP A 480 1.16 -30.56 13.72
CA TRP A 480 0.57 -30.64 15.07
C TRP A 480 -0.75 -31.44 15.16
N PHE A 481 -1.35 -31.80 14.03
CA PHE A 481 -2.75 -32.23 13.90
C PHE A 481 -2.91 -33.62 13.26
N GLY A 482 -4.15 -34.10 13.17
CA GLY A 482 -4.51 -35.45 12.71
C GLY A 482 -4.32 -36.49 13.81
N ASN A 483 -5.21 -37.48 13.88
CA ASN A 483 -5.13 -38.55 14.89
C ASN A 483 -4.97 -39.94 14.27
N LYS A 484 -5.95 -40.39 13.48
CA LYS A 484 -5.84 -41.62 12.68
C LYS A 484 -4.83 -41.46 11.54
N TYR A 485 -4.78 -40.27 10.96
CA TYR A 485 -3.83 -39.83 9.94
C TYR A 485 -2.99 -38.67 10.47
N ALA A 486 -2.22 -38.92 11.52
CA ALA A 486 -1.36 -37.91 12.15
C ALA A 486 -0.39 -37.26 11.15
N ARG A 487 -0.26 -35.93 11.24
CA ARG A 487 0.57 -35.06 10.38
C ARG A 487 2.07 -35.24 10.66
N THR A 488 2.55 -36.44 10.37
CA THR A 488 3.96 -36.85 10.51
C THR A 488 4.75 -36.69 9.22
N ILE A 489 4.05 -36.50 8.10
CA ILE A 489 4.54 -36.18 6.75
C ILE A 489 3.46 -35.38 6.00
N ASP A 490 3.84 -34.75 4.90
CA ASP A 490 2.98 -33.90 4.06
C ASP A 490 1.77 -34.60 3.38
N LYS A 491 1.73 -35.93 3.42
CA LYS A 491 0.72 -36.77 2.75
C LYS A 491 -0.50 -37.12 3.58
N LEU A 492 -0.50 -36.74 4.86
CA LEU A 492 -1.48 -37.16 5.86
C LEU A 492 -2.15 -35.96 6.53
N GLY A 493 -3.42 -36.12 6.89
CA GLY A 493 -4.04 -35.33 7.95
C GLY A 493 -4.52 -33.91 7.62
N LEU A 494 -4.23 -33.32 6.46
CA LEU A 494 -4.90 -32.07 6.06
C LEU A 494 -6.42 -32.30 6.01
N GLY A 495 -7.16 -31.45 6.73
CA GLY A 495 -8.58 -31.62 7.04
C GLY A 495 -8.87 -32.13 8.46
N ASP A 496 -7.94 -32.84 9.09
CA ASP A 496 -8.14 -33.42 10.43
C ASP A 496 -7.62 -32.48 11.53
N TRP A 497 -8.20 -31.27 11.60
CA TRP A 497 -7.82 -30.17 12.51
C TRP A 497 -8.14 -30.44 14.00
N GLN A 498 -7.55 -31.50 14.55
CA GLN A 498 -7.54 -31.82 15.98
C GLN A 498 -6.11 -32.22 16.37
N PRO A 499 -5.62 -31.83 17.57
CA PRO A 499 -4.24 -32.11 17.98
C PRO A 499 -3.93 -33.62 17.98
N ASP A 500 -2.75 -33.98 17.48
CA ASP A 500 -2.27 -35.36 17.48
C ASP A 500 -2.00 -35.84 18.92
N LYS A 501 -2.84 -36.75 19.42
CA LYS A 501 -2.72 -37.29 20.79
C LYS A 501 -1.50 -38.19 21.03
N SER A 502 -0.76 -38.55 19.97
CA SER A 502 0.55 -39.21 20.12
C SER A 502 1.68 -38.21 20.37
N ARG A 503 1.49 -36.94 19.98
CA ARG A 503 2.45 -35.82 20.11
C ARG A 503 2.10 -34.86 21.25
N PHE A 504 0.81 -34.71 21.54
CA PHE A 504 0.21 -33.80 22.52
C PHE A 504 -0.93 -34.52 23.27
N PRO A 505 -0.63 -35.42 24.23
CA PRO A 505 -1.61 -36.36 24.78
C PRO A 505 -2.82 -35.71 25.46
N GLU A 506 -2.59 -34.59 26.16
CA GLU A 506 -3.61 -33.79 26.84
C GLU A 506 -4.17 -32.65 25.97
N GLY A 507 -3.84 -32.61 24.68
CA GLY A 507 -4.16 -31.52 23.75
C GLY A 507 -3.15 -30.37 23.80
N LEU A 508 -3.46 -29.24 23.15
CA LEU A 508 -2.54 -28.10 23.05
C LEU A 508 -2.59 -27.15 24.25
N THR A 509 -3.72 -27.02 24.95
CA THR A 509 -3.91 -26.00 25.99
C THR A 509 -2.82 -26.01 27.06
N PRO A 510 -2.40 -27.15 27.65
CA PRO A 510 -1.34 -27.15 28.66
C PRO A 510 -0.01 -26.61 28.13
N LEU A 511 0.38 -27.04 26.92
CA LEU A 511 1.61 -26.58 26.26
C LEU A 511 1.55 -25.07 25.95
N VAL A 512 0.42 -24.56 25.46
CA VAL A 512 0.26 -23.14 25.15
C VAL A 512 0.24 -22.29 26.44
N GLU A 513 -0.38 -22.78 27.51
CA GLU A 513 -0.35 -22.11 28.83
C GLU A 513 1.08 -22.06 29.42
N ASP A 514 1.83 -23.17 29.37
CA ASP A 514 3.22 -23.24 29.84
C ASP A 514 4.17 -22.39 29.00
N VAL A 515 4.05 -22.41 27.66
CA VAL A 515 4.84 -21.54 26.78
C VAL A 515 4.52 -20.06 27.04
N THR A 516 3.24 -19.71 27.26
CA THR A 516 2.84 -18.33 27.61
C THR A 516 3.15 -17.94 29.05
N GLN A 517 3.73 -18.82 29.88
CA GLN A 517 4.37 -18.45 31.15
C GLN A 517 5.86 -18.09 31.01
N LEU A 518 6.52 -18.47 29.90
CA LEU A 518 7.94 -18.19 29.67
C LEU A 518 8.20 -16.68 29.62
N LYS A 519 9.26 -16.23 30.32
CA LYS A 519 9.70 -14.82 30.32
C LYS A 519 10.69 -14.59 29.19
N VAL A 520 10.48 -13.53 28.42
CA VAL A 520 11.38 -13.15 27.33
C VAL A 520 12.64 -12.50 27.89
N ALA A 521 13.81 -12.98 27.50
CA ALA A 521 15.09 -12.41 27.92
C ALA A 521 15.20 -10.94 27.51
N ASN A 522 15.78 -10.12 28.38
CA ASN A 522 15.94 -8.67 28.19
C ASN A 522 14.62 -7.86 28.03
N SER A 523 13.45 -8.48 28.28
CA SER A 523 12.14 -7.81 28.26
C SER A 523 11.36 -8.03 29.57
N SER A 524 10.31 -7.24 29.77
CA SER A 524 9.27 -7.47 30.79
C SER A 524 8.11 -8.33 30.27
N GLU A 525 8.10 -8.67 28.99
CA GLU A 525 7.06 -9.46 28.34
C GLU A 525 7.19 -10.96 28.62
N LYS A 526 6.07 -11.68 28.44
CA LYS A 526 6.06 -13.14 28.31
C LYS A 526 6.01 -13.54 26.83
N LEU A 527 6.49 -14.74 26.52
CA LEU A 527 6.47 -15.28 25.17
C LEU A 527 5.02 -15.48 24.72
N LYS A 528 4.68 -14.96 23.53
CA LYS A 528 3.39 -15.16 22.86
C LYS A 528 3.40 -16.49 22.09
N PHE A 529 2.24 -17.09 21.89
CA PHE A 529 2.08 -18.29 21.06
C PHE A 529 1.33 -17.99 19.75
N GLY A 530 1.75 -18.66 18.69
CA GLY A 530 1.14 -18.68 17.36
C GLY A 530 1.10 -20.09 16.77
N ILE A 531 0.21 -20.30 15.80
CA ILE A 531 0.01 -21.62 15.19
C ILE A 531 -0.18 -21.53 13.67
N TRP A 532 0.22 -22.57 12.94
CA TRP A 532 -0.03 -22.72 11.50
C TRP A 532 -1.33 -23.47 11.19
N PHE A 533 -1.97 -23.11 10.08
CA PHE A 533 -3.15 -23.77 9.52
C PHE A 533 -3.09 -23.72 7.99
N GLU A 534 -3.67 -24.74 7.33
CA GLU A 534 -3.89 -24.76 5.86
C GLU A 534 -5.34 -25.18 5.53
N PRO A 535 -6.37 -24.42 5.97
CA PRO A 535 -7.74 -24.94 6.06
C PRO A 535 -8.43 -25.17 4.71
N GLU A 536 -7.87 -24.61 3.63
CA GLU A 536 -8.38 -24.70 2.26
C GLU A 536 -8.10 -26.07 1.59
N MET A 537 -7.45 -27.00 2.30
CA MET A 537 -6.85 -28.21 1.74
C MET A 537 -7.22 -29.49 2.49
N VAL A 538 -7.11 -30.62 1.80
CA VAL A 538 -7.40 -31.95 2.33
C VAL A 538 -6.47 -33.01 1.73
N ASN A 539 -5.92 -33.91 2.55
CA ASN A 539 -5.21 -35.10 2.05
C ASN A 539 -6.23 -36.23 1.79
N PRO A 540 -6.05 -37.07 0.74
CA PRO A 540 -6.89 -38.25 0.56
C PRO A 540 -6.86 -39.22 1.76
N GLU A 541 -5.71 -39.31 2.43
CA GLU A 541 -5.56 -39.98 3.73
C GLU A 541 -5.83 -38.98 4.87
N SER A 542 -7.11 -38.68 5.06
CA SER A 542 -7.68 -37.91 6.19
C SER A 542 -9.06 -38.46 6.55
N ASP A 543 -9.51 -38.32 7.79
CA ASP A 543 -10.89 -38.67 8.16
C ASP A 543 -11.91 -37.71 7.52
N LEU A 544 -11.54 -36.44 7.30
CA LEU A 544 -12.34 -35.50 6.50
C LEU A 544 -12.63 -36.02 5.09
N TYR A 545 -11.62 -36.47 4.33
CA TYR A 545 -11.82 -36.97 2.97
C TYR A 545 -12.55 -38.31 2.92
N ASN A 546 -12.37 -39.15 3.94
CA ASN A 546 -13.14 -40.39 4.07
C ASN A 546 -14.63 -40.14 4.34
N ALA A 547 -14.98 -39.08 5.05
CA ALA A 547 -16.37 -38.68 5.33
C ALA A 547 -17.02 -37.89 4.19
N HIS A 548 -16.27 -36.94 3.61
CA HIS A 548 -16.74 -35.94 2.63
C HIS A 548 -15.84 -35.85 1.39
N PRO A 549 -15.67 -36.95 0.62
CA PRO A 549 -14.84 -36.92 -0.57
C PRO A 549 -15.40 -35.99 -1.66
N ASP A 550 -16.69 -35.67 -1.64
CA ASP A 550 -17.35 -34.73 -2.55
C ASP A 550 -16.97 -33.26 -2.29
N TRP A 551 -16.48 -32.92 -1.09
CA TRP A 551 -16.02 -31.56 -0.75
C TRP A 551 -14.69 -31.19 -1.40
N ALA A 552 -13.88 -32.15 -1.83
CA ALA A 552 -12.65 -31.87 -2.59
C ALA A 552 -12.98 -31.41 -4.03
N LEU A 553 -12.26 -30.42 -4.55
CA LEU A 553 -12.40 -29.97 -5.94
C LEU A 553 -12.10 -31.10 -6.93
N HIS A 554 -13.00 -31.24 -7.90
CA HIS A 554 -12.96 -32.27 -8.93
C HIS A 554 -13.86 -31.90 -10.11
N SER A 555 -13.68 -32.59 -11.24
CA SER A 555 -14.53 -32.46 -12.42
C SER A 555 -15.12 -33.82 -12.79
N GLY A 556 -16.36 -34.08 -12.37
CA GLY A 556 -17.08 -35.32 -12.67
C GLY A 556 -16.29 -36.58 -12.29
N SER A 557 -15.99 -37.43 -13.29
CA SER A 557 -15.23 -38.68 -13.11
C SER A 557 -13.76 -38.60 -13.57
N TYR A 558 -13.20 -37.40 -13.75
CA TYR A 558 -11.77 -37.26 -14.00
C TYR A 558 -10.96 -37.58 -12.72
N PRO A 559 -9.70 -38.06 -12.85
CA PRO A 559 -8.78 -38.12 -11.71
C PRO A 559 -8.65 -36.76 -11.03
N ARG A 560 -8.45 -36.77 -9.72
CA ARG A 560 -8.21 -35.57 -8.91
C ARG A 560 -6.70 -35.39 -8.80
N THR A 561 -6.12 -34.42 -9.51
CA THR A 561 -4.66 -34.32 -9.61
C THR A 561 -4.07 -33.71 -8.35
N GLU A 562 -3.45 -34.55 -7.53
CA GLU A 562 -2.69 -34.15 -6.35
C GLU A 562 -1.49 -33.25 -6.68
N THR A 563 -1.09 -32.44 -5.70
CA THR A 563 0.19 -31.72 -5.63
C THR A 563 0.52 -31.62 -4.14
N ARG A 564 1.76 -31.89 -3.72
CA ARG A 564 2.12 -32.14 -2.30
C ARG A 564 1.20 -33.17 -1.61
N TRP A 565 0.71 -34.16 -2.37
CA TRP A 565 -0.23 -35.22 -1.92
C TRP A 565 -1.56 -34.72 -1.33
N GLN A 566 -1.96 -33.49 -1.67
CA GLN A 566 -3.17 -32.82 -1.19
C GLN A 566 -4.07 -32.35 -2.33
N LEU A 567 -5.35 -32.17 -2.03
CA LEU A 567 -6.40 -31.62 -2.87
C LEU A 567 -6.95 -30.33 -2.24
N VAL A 568 -7.57 -29.48 -3.04
CA VAL A 568 -8.21 -28.23 -2.58
C VAL A 568 -9.66 -28.54 -2.15
N LEU A 569 -10.12 -27.98 -1.04
CA LEU A 569 -11.53 -28.03 -0.61
C LEU A 569 -12.39 -27.01 -1.37
N ASN A 570 -13.67 -27.33 -1.58
CA ASN A 570 -14.58 -26.53 -2.39
C ASN A 570 -15.20 -25.36 -1.61
N LEU A 571 -14.46 -24.27 -1.44
CA LEU A 571 -14.95 -23.08 -0.71
C LEU A 571 -16.15 -22.38 -1.38
N ALA A 572 -16.63 -22.82 -2.56
CA ALA A 572 -17.94 -22.39 -3.07
C ALA A 572 -19.15 -23.06 -2.36
N LEU A 573 -18.90 -24.02 -1.47
CA LEU A 573 -19.90 -24.70 -0.64
C LEU A 573 -19.94 -24.08 0.78
N PRO A 574 -21.10 -23.59 1.27
CA PRO A 574 -21.23 -23.08 2.63
C PRO A 574 -20.84 -24.10 3.71
N GLU A 575 -21.13 -25.39 3.50
CA GLU A 575 -20.77 -26.47 4.43
C GLU A 575 -19.25 -26.62 4.60
N VAL A 576 -18.46 -26.33 3.57
CA VAL A 576 -16.99 -26.29 3.63
C VAL A 576 -16.51 -25.02 4.35
N GLN A 577 -17.17 -23.88 4.12
CA GLN A 577 -16.85 -22.61 4.78
C GLN A 577 -17.07 -22.71 6.29
N GLU A 578 -18.24 -23.20 6.73
CA GLU A 578 -18.55 -23.39 8.15
C GLU A 578 -17.63 -24.42 8.81
N PHE A 579 -17.31 -25.53 8.13
CA PHE A 579 -16.33 -26.50 8.62
C PHE A 579 -14.95 -25.86 8.91
N ILE A 580 -14.47 -25.00 8.01
CA ILE A 580 -13.21 -24.26 8.21
C ILE A 580 -13.34 -23.27 9.37
N ILE A 581 -14.41 -22.49 9.39
CA ILE A 581 -14.69 -21.48 10.42
C ILE A 581 -14.72 -22.13 11.81
N ASP A 582 -15.43 -23.23 11.99
CA ASP A 582 -15.52 -23.94 13.27
C ASP A 582 -14.23 -24.64 13.65
N SER A 583 -13.51 -25.27 12.69
CA SER A 583 -12.23 -25.94 12.95
C SER A 583 -11.18 -24.97 13.49
N VAL A 584 -10.99 -23.81 12.84
CA VAL A 584 -10.06 -22.77 13.29
C VAL A 584 -10.56 -22.12 14.58
N SER A 585 -11.86 -21.79 14.65
CA SER A 585 -12.45 -21.15 15.84
C SER A 585 -12.33 -22.00 17.09
N LYS A 586 -12.45 -23.32 16.99
CA LYS A 586 -12.35 -24.21 18.14
C LYS A 586 -10.97 -24.07 18.81
N ILE A 587 -9.90 -24.23 18.03
CA ILE A 587 -8.52 -24.18 18.53
C ILE A 587 -8.19 -22.79 19.10
N LEU A 588 -8.65 -21.71 18.46
CA LEU A 588 -8.45 -20.34 18.96
C LEU A 588 -9.29 -19.98 20.20
N ASN A 589 -10.37 -20.72 20.51
CA ASN A 589 -11.12 -20.58 21.76
C ASN A 589 -10.56 -21.49 22.89
N GLU A 590 -9.88 -22.59 22.54
CA GLU A 590 -9.36 -23.58 23.50
C GLU A 590 -7.96 -23.23 24.06
N SER A 591 -7.29 -22.19 23.56
CA SER A 591 -5.92 -21.81 23.97
C SER A 591 -5.63 -20.32 23.76
N PRO A 592 -4.75 -19.67 24.56
CA PRO A 592 -4.40 -18.25 24.41
C PRO A 592 -3.44 -18.00 23.23
N ILE A 593 -3.90 -18.32 22.02
CA ILE A 593 -3.18 -18.15 20.75
C ILE A 593 -3.39 -16.71 20.26
N SER A 594 -2.29 -16.06 19.88
CA SER A 594 -2.26 -14.64 19.51
C SER A 594 -1.82 -14.38 18.07
N TYR A 595 -1.52 -15.44 17.32
CA TYR A 595 -1.01 -15.39 15.96
C TYR A 595 -1.44 -16.62 15.15
N VAL A 596 -1.75 -16.42 13.87
CA VAL A 596 -2.03 -17.53 12.93
C VAL A 596 -1.30 -17.31 11.61
N LYS A 597 -0.52 -18.30 11.17
CA LYS A 597 0.00 -18.41 9.79
C LYS A 597 -1.00 -19.24 8.98
N TRP A 598 -1.69 -18.60 8.04
CA TRP A 598 -2.71 -19.22 7.19
C TRP A 598 -2.13 -19.53 5.80
N ASP A 599 -1.92 -20.80 5.51
CA ASP A 599 -1.20 -21.28 4.33
C ASP A 599 -2.11 -21.89 3.25
N ASN A 600 -1.55 -22.13 2.06
CA ASN A 600 -2.19 -22.76 0.89
C ASN A 600 -1.11 -23.24 -0.10
N ASN A 601 -0.74 -24.52 -0.06
CA ASN A 601 0.43 -25.07 -0.73
C ASN A 601 0.18 -25.68 -2.13
N ARG A 602 -0.92 -25.31 -2.82
CA ARG A 602 -1.15 -25.73 -4.23
C ARG A 602 -2.21 -24.94 -4.99
N GLY A 603 -2.03 -24.84 -6.31
CA GLY A 603 -3.05 -24.34 -7.24
C GLY A 603 -4.31 -25.21 -7.36
N ILE A 604 -5.41 -24.60 -7.80
CA ILE A 604 -6.64 -25.28 -8.23
C ILE A 604 -6.39 -25.93 -9.61
N HIS A 605 -6.79 -27.19 -9.77
CA HIS A 605 -6.71 -27.92 -11.05
C HIS A 605 -8.13 -28.21 -11.61
N GLU A 606 -8.77 -29.29 -11.16
CA GLU A 606 -10.06 -29.72 -11.70
C GLU A 606 -11.24 -28.89 -11.16
N THR A 607 -11.76 -27.98 -11.99
CA THR A 607 -13.00 -27.24 -11.70
C THR A 607 -14.24 -28.02 -12.20
N PRO A 608 -15.40 -27.93 -11.51
CA PRO A 608 -16.65 -28.51 -11.99
C PRO A 608 -17.35 -27.60 -13.01
N ASP A 609 -17.15 -26.28 -12.94
CA ASP A 609 -17.66 -25.30 -13.89
C ASP A 609 -16.81 -24.00 -13.93
N GLN A 610 -16.93 -23.21 -15.01
CA GLN A 610 -16.25 -21.93 -15.23
C GLN A 610 -16.81 -20.74 -14.40
N THR A 611 -17.53 -21.02 -13.32
CA THR A 611 -17.95 -20.04 -12.30
C THR A 611 -17.27 -20.31 -10.95
N LEU A 612 -16.65 -21.48 -10.77
CA LEU A 612 -16.04 -21.87 -9.50
C LEU A 612 -15.01 -20.85 -9.02
N ASN A 613 -14.03 -20.48 -9.84
CA ASN A 613 -12.90 -19.64 -9.40
C ASN A 613 -13.36 -18.32 -8.76
N TYR A 614 -14.47 -17.74 -9.23
CA TYR A 614 -15.07 -16.57 -8.60
C TYR A 614 -15.84 -16.93 -7.31
N LYS A 615 -16.71 -17.96 -7.34
CA LYS A 615 -17.46 -18.41 -6.15
C LYS A 615 -16.54 -18.82 -5.00
N TYR A 616 -15.43 -19.47 -5.30
CA TYR A 616 -14.39 -19.88 -4.36
C TYR A 616 -13.86 -18.67 -3.59
N MET A 617 -13.49 -17.60 -4.32
CA MET A 617 -12.97 -16.37 -3.70
C MET A 617 -14.01 -15.69 -2.82
N ILE A 618 -15.29 -15.61 -3.24
CA ILE A 618 -16.37 -15.11 -2.38
C ILE A 618 -16.50 -15.93 -1.08
N GLY A 619 -16.33 -17.26 -1.15
CA GLY A 619 -16.32 -18.13 0.03
C GLY A 619 -15.10 -17.93 0.93
N LEU A 620 -13.89 -17.84 0.35
CA LEU A 620 -12.65 -17.55 1.06
C LEU A 620 -12.72 -16.20 1.79
N TYR A 621 -13.23 -15.17 1.13
CA TYR A 621 -13.44 -13.84 1.72
C TYR A 621 -14.50 -13.82 2.80
N HIS A 622 -15.54 -14.67 2.72
CA HIS A 622 -16.47 -14.86 3.82
C HIS A 622 -15.79 -15.49 5.04
N VAL A 623 -15.01 -16.55 4.84
CA VAL A 623 -14.23 -17.22 5.90
C VAL A 623 -13.25 -16.25 6.57
N PHE A 624 -12.51 -15.46 5.77
CA PHE A 624 -11.59 -14.43 6.29
C PHE A 624 -12.33 -13.37 7.11
N GLU A 625 -13.40 -12.75 6.59
CA GLU A 625 -14.17 -11.72 7.31
C GLU A 625 -14.75 -12.27 8.62
N VAL A 626 -15.29 -13.49 8.63
CA VAL A 626 -15.84 -14.12 9.84
C VAL A 626 -14.76 -14.38 10.87
N LEU A 627 -13.64 -14.98 10.49
CA LEU A 627 -12.58 -15.35 11.45
C LEU A 627 -11.82 -14.14 11.99
N THR A 628 -11.46 -13.16 11.15
CA THR A 628 -10.78 -11.94 11.65
C THR A 628 -11.71 -11.05 12.48
N SER A 629 -13.02 -11.04 12.20
CA SER A 629 -14.00 -10.34 13.04
C SER A 629 -14.26 -11.06 14.37
N ARG A 630 -14.14 -12.39 14.40
CA ARG A 630 -14.30 -13.23 15.59
C ARG A 630 -13.05 -13.17 16.49
N PHE A 631 -11.86 -12.99 15.90
CA PHE A 631 -10.58 -12.90 16.61
C PHE A 631 -9.75 -11.67 16.15
N PRO A 632 -10.19 -10.44 16.45
CA PRO A 632 -9.53 -9.20 16.02
C PRO A 632 -8.20 -8.93 16.77
N ASP A 633 -7.96 -9.62 17.88
CA ASP A 633 -6.72 -9.53 18.67
C ASP A 633 -5.65 -10.54 18.22
N VAL A 634 -5.97 -11.45 17.28
CA VAL A 634 -5.00 -12.35 16.65
C VAL A 634 -4.28 -11.63 15.52
N LEU A 635 -2.95 -11.73 15.48
CA LEU A 635 -2.15 -11.29 14.34
C LEU A 635 -2.16 -12.38 13.26
N TRP A 636 -2.89 -12.14 12.18
CA TRP A 636 -2.99 -13.07 11.06
C TRP A 636 -1.90 -12.79 10.01
N GLU A 637 -1.17 -13.83 9.62
CA GLU A 637 -0.24 -13.83 8.49
C GLU A 637 -0.78 -14.71 7.36
N GLY A 638 -0.85 -14.17 6.14
CA GLY A 638 -1.13 -14.95 4.95
C GLY A 638 0.09 -15.72 4.44
N CYS A 639 -0.12 -16.90 3.87
CA CYS A 639 0.91 -17.71 3.23
C CYS A 639 0.27 -18.52 2.08
N ALA A 640 1.10 -18.91 1.11
CA ALA A 640 0.76 -19.89 0.08
C ALA A 640 2.03 -20.46 -0.56
N SER A 641 2.75 -21.33 0.17
CA SER A 641 4.15 -21.68 -0.13
C SER A 641 4.98 -20.41 -0.40
N GLY A 642 5.15 -19.57 0.62
CA GLY A 642 5.66 -18.20 0.43
C GLY A 642 4.62 -17.26 -0.19
N GLY A 643 5.07 -16.46 -1.15
CA GLY A 643 4.35 -15.32 -1.73
C GLY A 643 3.24 -15.65 -2.72
N GLY A 644 2.79 -16.91 -2.80
CA GLY A 644 1.80 -17.38 -3.77
C GLY A 644 0.42 -16.71 -3.72
N ARG A 645 0.15 -15.94 -2.67
CA ARG A 645 -1.02 -15.07 -2.51
C ARG A 645 -0.66 -13.68 -1.95
N PHE A 646 0.49 -13.14 -2.35
CA PHE A 646 0.90 -11.79 -1.95
C PHE A 646 0.15 -10.74 -2.79
N ASP A 647 -1.13 -10.51 -2.45
CA ASP A 647 -2.04 -9.61 -3.16
C ASP A 647 -2.85 -8.71 -2.21
N PRO A 648 -3.42 -7.58 -2.71
CA PRO A 648 -4.16 -6.65 -1.85
C PRO A 648 -5.49 -7.25 -1.36
N GLY A 649 -5.98 -8.33 -1.97
CA GLY A 649 -7.16 -9.03 -1.51
C GLY A 649 -6.93 -9.68 -0.15
N VAL A 650 -5.83 -10.43 0.01
CA VAL A 650 -5.43 -11.01 1.30
C VAL A 650 -5.13 -9.92 2.34
N LEU A 651 -4.42 -8.85 1.92
CA LEU A 651 -4.02 -7.76 2.82
C LEU A 651 -5.18 -6.98 3.45
N GLN A 652 -6.41 -7.09 2.95
CA GLN A 652 -7.57 -6.50 3.65
C GLN A 652 -7.74 -7.08 5.06
N TRP A 653 -7.47 -8.38 5.23
CA TRP A 653 -7.68 -9.11 6.47
C TRP A 653 -6.38 -9.40 7.22
N PHE A 654 -5.34 -9.81 6.50
CA PHE A 654 -4.07 -10.24 7.08
C PHE A 654 -3.01 -9.14 6.88
N PRO A 655 -2.61 -8.39 7.92
CA PRO A 655 -1.72 -7.23 7.80
C PRO A 655 -0.22 -7.59 7.63
N GLN A 656 0.08 -8.87 7.35
CA GLN A 656 1.35 -9.38 6.86
C GLN A 656 1.13 -10.66 6.05
N ILE A 657 2.06 -10.96 5.14
CA ILE A 657 2.11 -12.16 4.32
C ILE A 657 3.56 -12.68 4.31
N TRP A 658 3.74 -13.99 4.45
CA TRP A 658 5.03 -14.64 4.32
C TRP A 658 5.57 -14.44 2.90
N THR A 659 6.67 -13.70 2.76
CA THR A 659 7.02 -13.09 1.45
C THR A 659 7.51 -14.10 0.42
N SER A 660 8.21 -15.14 0.87
CA SER A 660 8.75 -16.24 0.07
C SER A 660 9.31 -17.32 0.98
N ASP A 661 9.19 -18.59 0.60
CA ASP A 661 9.89 -19.71 1.23
C ASP A 661 11.40 -19.68 0.98
N ASP A 662 11.90 -18.86 0.03
CA ASP A 662 13.32 -18.56 -0.03
C ASP A 662 13.70 -17.60 1.09
N THR A 663 14.48 -18.11 2.04
CA THR A 663 15.07 -17.38 3.16
C THR A 663 16.54 -17.05 2.94
N ASP A 664 17.13 -17.34 1.77
CA ASP A 664 18.45 -16.85 1.42
C ASP A 664 18.46 -15.32 1.33
N ALA A 665 19.30 -14.71 2.15
CA ALA A 665 19.38 -13.26 2.29
C ALA A 665 19.84 -12.53 1.02
N VAL A 666 20.37 -13.20 0.00
CA VAL A 666 20.77 -12.54 -1.25
C VAL A 666 19.61 -12.50 -2.23
N GLU A 667 18.93 -13.63 -2.47
CA GLU A 667 17.72 -13.65 -3.30
C GLU A 667 16.58 -12.85 -2.64
N ARG A 668 16.46 -12.88 -1.30
CA ARG A 668 15.50 -12.07 -0.53
C ARG A 668 15.63 -10.56 -0.76
N ILE A 669 16.80 -10.04 -1.11
CA ILE A 669 16.92 -8.62 -1.49
C ILE A 669 16.13 -8.34 -2.78
N ALA A 670 16.26 -9.20 -3.80
CA ALA A 670 15.52 -9.05 -5.05
C ALA A 670 14.01 -9.24 -4.84
N ILE A 671 13.61 -10.28 -4.09
CA ILE A 671 12.21 -10.55 -3.71
C ILE A 671 11.60 -9.35 -2.98
N GLN A 672 12.23 -8.86 -1.91
CA GLN A 672 11.67 -7.78 -1.09
C GLN A 672 11.66 -6.42 -1.80
N PHE A 673 12.69 -6.10 -2.59
CA PHE A 673 12.67 -4.89 -3.44
C PHE A 673 11.57 -4.98 -4.50
N GLY A 674 11.36 -6.16 -5.08
CA GLY A 674 10.29 -6.45 -6.03
C GLY A 674 8.89 -6.28 -5.43
N THR A 675 8.57 -7.02 -4.36
CA THR A 675 7.31 -6.93 -3.61
C THR A 675 7.02 -5.50 -3.14
N SER A 676 8.05 -4.75 -2.73
CA SER A 676 7.89 -3.34 -2.33
C SER A 676 7.42 -2.40 -3.45
N LEU A 677 7.38 -2.84 -4.71
CA LEU A 677 6.87 -2.03 -5.83
C LEU A 677 5.38 -1.69 -5.64
N ALA A 678 4.60 -2.66 -5.16
CA ALA A 678 3.15 -2.55 -4.95
C ALA A 678 2.76 -2.53 -3.46
N TYR A 679 3.50 -3.24 -2.60
CA TYR A 679 3.10 -3.51 -1.22
C TYR A 679 3.96 -2.79 -0.18
N PRO A 680 3.38 -2.28 0.93
CA PRO A 680 4.16 -1.65 2.00
C PRO A 680 5.08 -2.70 2.67
N PRO A 681 6.33 -2.35 3.02
CA PRO A 681 7.22 -3.28 3.71
C PRO A 681 6.66 -3.82 5.04
N SER A 682 5.73 -3.08 5.68
CA SER A 682 4.95 -3.53 6.84
C SER A 682 4.23 -4.87 6.65
N SER A 683 3.90 -5.21 5.40
CA SER A 683 3.22 -6.45 5.04
C SER A 683 4.15 -7.62 4.72
N MET A 684 5.48 -7.42 4.64
CA MET A 684 6.43 -8.48 4.31
C MET A 684 6.88 -9.24 5.57
N GLY A 685 6.58 -10.54 5.63
CA GLY A 685 7.19 -11.48 6.57
C GLY A 685 8.59 -11.92 6.10
N ALA A 686 9.59 -11.81 6.97
CA ALA A 686 10.99 -12.08 6.63
C ALA A 686 11.78 -12.58 7.85
N HIS A 687 12.27 -13.82 7.78
CA HIS A 687 12.96 -14.50 8.88
C HIS A 687 14.43 -14.77 8.56
N LEU A 688 15.26 -14.79 9.60
CA LEU A 688 16.63 -15.30 9.53
C LEU A 688 16.62 -16.82 9.66
N SER A 689 17.13 -17.52 8.66
CA SER A 689 17.24 -18.98 8.63
C SER A 689 18.67 -19.50 8.81
N HIS A 690 18.79 -20.83 8.89
CA HIS A 690 20.06 -21.56 9.00
C HIS A 690 20.98 -21.36 7.77
N VAL A 691 22.30 -21.53 7.94
CA VAL A 691 23.27 -21.56 6.84
C VAL A 691 24.21 -22.77 6.89
N PRO A 692 24.47 -23.49 5.77
CA PRO A 692 23.99 -23.23 4.41
C PRO A 692 22.47 -23.28 4.27
N ASN A 693 21.91 -22.31 3.55
CA ASN A 693 20.46 -22.18 3.35
C ASN A 693 19.89 -23.41 2.62
N GLY A 694 18.72 -23.89 3.06
CA GLY A 694 18.15 -25.17 2.62
C GLY A 694 17.82 -25.27 1.12
N LEU A 695 17.58 -24.16 0.44
CA LEU A 695 17.23 -24.12 -0.99
C LEU A 695 18.44 -23.81 -1.89
N THR A 696 19.21 -22.79 -1.54
CA THR A 696 20.29 -22.25 -2.37
C THR A 696 21.66 -22.87 -2.07
N GLY A 697 21.82 -23.48 -0.89
CA GLY A 697 23.12 -23.91 -0.36
C GLY A 697 24.09 -22.76 -0.05
N ARG A 698 23.63 -21.50 -0.02
CA ARG A 698 24.48 -20.33 0.24
C ARG A 698 24.75 -20.18 1.73
N THR A 699 25.95 -19.73 2.08
CA THR A 699 26.32 -19.30 3.44
C THR A 699 26.47 -17.78 3.47
N THR A 700 25.80 -17.12 4.42
CA THR A 700 25.86 -15.67 4.67
C THR A 700 25.88 -15.41 6.18
N SER A 701 26.52 -14.32 6.63
CA SER A 701 26.65 -14.02 8.06
C SER A 701 25.28 -13.77 8.73
N VAL A 702 25.15 -14.12 10.02
CA VAL A 702 23.96 -13.81 10.83
C VAL A 702 23.56 -12.33 10.75
N LYS A 703 24.55 -11.42 10.78
CA LYS A 703 24.40 -9.98 10.56
C LYS A 703 23.72 -9.66 9.22
N PHE A 704 24.21 -10.24 8.12
CA PHE A 704 23.67 -9.99 6.78
C PHE A 704 22.23 -10.52 6.64
N ARG A 705 21.99 -11.76 7.10
CA ARG A 705 20.63 -12.34 7.15
C ARG A 705 19.67 -11.44 7.93
N ALA A 706 20.07 -11.01 9.13
CA ALA A 706 19.23 -10.19 9.99
C ALA A 706 18.95 -8.81 9.36
N HIS A 707 19.95 -8.14 8.79
CA HIS A 707 19.77 -6.84 8.14
C HIS A 707 18.86 -6.89 6.90
N VAL A 708 18.80 -8.02 6.17
CA VAL A 708 17.85 -8.20 5.06
C VAL A 708 16.44 -8.50 5.59
N ALA A 709 16.31 -9.37 6.59
CA ALA A 709 15.04 -9.69 7.23
C ALA A 709 14.40 -8.45 7.91
N MET A 710 15.22 -7.57 8.49
CA MET A 710 14.81 -6.30 9.12
C MET A 710 14.14 -5.29 8.16
N MET A 711 14.16 -5.52 6.85
CA MET A 711 13.39 -4.72 5.90
C MET A 711 11.91 -5.12 5.83
N GLY A 712 11.54 -6.27 6.36
CA GLY A 712 10.15 -6.72 6.49
C GLY A 712 9.49 -6.23 7.80
N GLY A 713 8.19 -5.98 7.75
CA GLY A 713 7.39 -5.58 8.91
C GLY A 713 7.33 -6.65 10.00
N SER A 714 7.34 -7.93 9.62
CA SER A 714 7.49 -9.05 10.55
C SER A 714 8.89 -9.66 10.41
N PHE A 715 9.81 -9.16 11.24
CA PHE A 715 11.13 -9.74 11.45
C PHE A 715 11.03 -10.99 12.34
N GLY A 716 11.77 -12.03 12.01
CA GLY A 716 11.81 -13.24 12.83
C GLY A 716 13.01 -14.15 12.55
N VAL A 717 12.92 -15.38 13.04
CA VAL A 717 13.93 -16.44 12.98
C VAL A 717 13.23 -17.76 12.60
N GLU A 718 13.86 -18.59 11.79
CA GLU A 718 13.31 -19.89 11.37
C GLU A 718 14.46 -20.92 11.29
N LEU A 719 14.76 -21.56 12.43
CA LEU A 719 15.82 -22.55 12.67
C LEU A 719 15.68 -23.14 14.10
N ASP A 720 16.39 -24.23 14.43
CA ASP A 720 16.58 -24.61 15.84
C ASP A 720 17.73 -23.77 16.45
N PRO A 721 17.51 -23.02 17.56
CA PRO A 721 18.56 -22.24 18.22
C PRO A 721 19.77 -23.03 18.75
N SER A 722 19.74 -24.36 18.73
CA SER A 722 20.88 -25.24 19.05
C SER A 722 21.84 -25.44 17.87
N ASP A 723 21.38 -25.23 16.62
CA ASP A 723 22.22 -25.35 15.42
C ASP A 723 23.02 -24.07 15.14
N LEU A 724 22.71 -22.97 15.84
CA LEU A 724 23.51 -21.75 15.80
C LEU A 724 24.86 -21.95 16.50
N GLU A 725 25.93 -21.77 15.73
CA GLU A 725 27.29 -21.59 16.25
C GLU A 725 27.33 -20.51 17.33
N ALA A 726 28.16 -20.70 18.35
CA ALA A 726 28.12 -19.87 19.56
C ALA A 726 28.31 -18.38 19.28
N GLU A 727 29.21 -18.02 18.36
CA GLU A 727 29.46 -16.64 17.95
C GLU A 727 28.28 -16.01 17.19
N GLU A 728 27.50 -16.79 16.43
CA GLU A 728 26.28 -16.29 15.78
C GLU A 728 25.12 -16.17 16.78
N ARG A 729 24.95 -17.16 17.66
CA ARG A 729 23.91 -17.17 18.70
C ARG A 729 24.04 -15.99 19.65
N ASP A 730 25.26 -15.66 20.06
CA ASP A 730 25.54 -14.54 20.98
C ASP A 730 25.27 -13.16 20.33
N GLN A 731 25.15 -13.08 18.99
CA GLN A 731 24.73 -11.86 18.28
C GLN A 731 23.20 -11.69 18.21
N ILE A 732 22.41 -12.78 18.24
CA ILE A 732 20.96 -12.74 18.04
C ILE A 732 20.22 -11.75 18.97
N PRO A 733 20.48 -11.68 20.29
CA PRO A 733 19.76 -10.74 21.17
C PRO A 733 20.01 -9.26 20.80
N GLY A 734 21.22 -8.93 20.33
CA GLY A 734 21.55 -7.58 19.85
C GLY A 734 20.87 -7.26 18.51
N LEU A 735 20.74 -8.26 17.63
CA LEU A 735 20.01 -8.12 16.37
C LEU A 735 18.50 -7.99 16.61
N ILE A 736 17.91 -8.71 17.56
CA ILE A 736 16.52 -8.52 17.98
C ILE A 736 16.32 -7.10 18.52
N GLN A 737 17.18 -6.63 19.43
CA GLN A 737 17.10 -5.25 19.93
C GLN A 737 17.24 -4.19 18.82
N LEU A 738 18.09 -4.43 17.81
CA LEU A 738 18.16 -3.57 16.63
C LEU A 738 16.85 -3.59 15.83
N SER A 739 16.29 -4.78 15.54
CA SER A 739 15.02 -4.91 14.81
C SER A 739 13.88 -4.17 15.51
N GLU A 740 13.76 -4.25 16.84
CA GLU A 740 12.72 -3.55 17.59
C GLU A 740 12.91 -2.03 17.59
N LYS A 741 14.16 -1.55 17.63
CA LYS A 741 14.49 -0.12 17.53
C LYS A 741 14.07 0.47 16.18
N ILE A 742 14.12 -0.31 15.10
CA ILE A 742 13.78 0.15 13.74
C ILE A 742 12.35 -0.21 13.32
N ASN A 743 11.73 -1.28 13.83
CA ASN A 743 10.44 -1.78 13.34
C ASN A 743 9.35 -0.70 13.19
N PRO A 744 9.18 0.29 14.11
CA PRO A 744 8.26 1.40 13.91
C PRO A 744 8.40 2.13 12.55
N ILE A 745 9.63 2.37 12.10
CA ILE A 745 9.89 3.07 10.81
C ILE A 745 9.72 2.14 9.60
N VAL A 746 9.81 0.83 9.80
CA VAL A 746 9.54 -0.19 8.76
C VAL A 746 8.04 -0.39 8.57
N ILE A 747 7.26 -0.27 9.65
CA ILE A 747 5.80 -0.33 9.63
C ILE A 747 5.20 0.94 9.02
N THR A 748 5.42 2.12 9.62
CA THR A 748 4.73 3.36 9.22
C THR A 748 5.55 4.30 8.32
N GLY A 749 6.85 4.09 8.18
CA GLY A 749 7.70 4.97 7.38
C GLY A 749 7.46 4.91 5.87
N ASP A 750 8.01 5.90 5.17
CA ASP A 750 8.09 5.98 3.71
C ASP A 750 9.30 5.18 3.20
N PHE A 751 9.08 4.21 2.32
CA PHE A 751 10.14 3.43 1.69
C PHE A 751 10.71 4.12 0.43
N TYR A 752 12.04 4.10 0.28
CA TYR A 752 12.74 4.53 -0.93
C TYR A 752 13.79 3.50 -1.32
N ARG A 753 13.69 2.95 -2.53
CA ARG A 753 14.75 2.15 -3.15
C ARG A 753 15.80 3.12 -3.71
N LEU A 754 16.98 3.14 -3.09
CA LEU A 754 18.06 4.08 -3.45
C LEU A 754 18.98 3.50 -4.54
N ALA A 755 19.18 2.19 -4.52
CA ALA A 755 19.95 1.44 -5.49
C ALA A 755 19.34 0.03 -5.62
N LEU A 756 19.13 -0.42 -6.86
CA LEU A 756 18.33 -1.60 -7.18
C LEU A 756 19.19 -2.85 -7.40
N PRO A 757 18.76 -4.05 -6.95
CA PRO A 757 19.57 -5.26 -7.01
C PRO A 757 19.86 -5.78 -8.42
N GLU A 758 18.98 -5.51 -9.39
CA GLU A 758 19.21 -5.84 -10.80
C GLU A 758 20.23 -4.91 -11.49
N ASP A 759 20.34 -3.66 -11.03
CA ASP A 759 21.20 -2.64 -11.62
C ASP A 759 22.60 -2.62 -10.98
N THR A 760 22.75 -3.11 -9.74
CA THR A 760 24.03 -3.06 -9.01
C THR A 760 24.21 -4.14 -7.94
N LYS A 761 25.47 -4.52 -7.73
CA LYS A 761 25.94 -5.33 -6.58
C LYS A 761 25.87 -4.60 -5.22
N TYR A 762 25.42 -3.35 -5.23
CA TYR A 762 25.25 -2.48 -4.06
C TYR A 762 23.78 -2.04 -3.89
N PRO A 763 22.82 -2.97 -3.72
CA PRO A 763 21.44 -2.58 -3.46
C PRO A 763 21.35 -1.85 -2.11
N ALA A 764 20.48 -0.86 -2.05
CA ALA A 764 20.25 -0.05 -0.86
C ALA A 764 18.86 0.56 -0.85
N ALA A 765 18.29 0.69 0.35
CA ALA A 765 17.01 1.31 0.57
C ALA A 765 17.03 2.11 1.87
N GLN A 766 16.13 3.08 1.98
CA GLN A 766 15.91 3.82 3.22
C GLN A 766 14.43 3.84 3.60
N PHE A 767 14.19 4.04 4.89
CA PHE A 767 12.90 4.39 5.46
C PHE A 767 13.01 5.78 6.09
N ILE A 768 11.97 6.62 5.94
CA ILE A 768 11.82 7.90 6.65
C ILE A 768 10.55 7.83 7.51
N SER A 769 10.56 8.31 8.76
CA SER A 769 9.34 8.40 9.57
C SER A 769 8.35 9.42 8.98
N GLU A 770 7.04 9.25 9.21
CA GLU A 770 6.01 10.16 8.67
C GLU A 770 6.21 11.63 9.08
N ASP A 771 6.87 11.87 10.22
CA ASP A 771 7.22 13.20 10.74
C ASP A 771 8.58 13.75 10.23
N GLY A 772 9.28 13.01 9.36
CA GLY A 772 10.58 13.37 8.79
C GLY A 772 11.74 13.42 9.77
N LYS A 773 11.57 12.99 11.04
CA LYS A 773 12.58 13.12 12.09
C LYS A 773 13.57 11.97 12.17
N LYS A 774 13.20 10.76 11.75
CA LYS A 774 14.09 9.59 11.73
C LYS A 774 14.26 9.06 10.32
N VAL A 775 15.45 8.53 10.04
CA VAL A 775 15.79 7.83 8.81
C VAL A 775 16.54 6.56 9.18
N VAL A 776 16.30 5.47 8.46
CA VAL A 776 17.12 4.25 8.54
C VAL A 776 17.56 3.88 7.13
N LEU A 777 18.86 3.78 6.91
CA LEU A 777 19.48 3.27 5.68
C LEU A 777 19.85 1.80 5.85
N PHE A 778 19.44 0.98 4.90
CA PHE A 778 19.94 -0.37 4.66
C PHE A 778 20.82 -0.33 3.42
N ALA A 779 22.07 -0.78 3.52
CA ALA A 779 22.99 -0.88 2.40
C ALA A 779 23.74 -2.21 2.41
N PHE A 780 23.83 -2.87 1.25
CA PHE A 780 24.36 -4.23 1.11
C PHE A 780 25.46 -4.30 0.05
N GLN A 781 26.36 -5.29 0.17
CA GLN A 781 27.29 -5.71 -0.88
C GLN A 781 27.00 -7.18 -1.24
N THR A 782 26.29 -7.42 -2.35
CA THR A 782 25.94 -8.79 -2.79
C THR A 782 27.10 -9.49 -3.53
N ARG A 783 28.15 -8.76 -3.89
CA ARG A 783 29.43 -9.34 -4.36
C ARG A 783 30.60 -8.40 -4.08
N ALA A 784 31.66 -8.94 -3.48
CA ALA A 784 32.92 -8.27 -3.22
C ALA A 784 33.56 -7.72 -4.49
N THR A 785 34.42 -6.72 -4.36
CA THR A 785 35.31 -6.28 -5.45
C THR A 785 36.62 -5.77 -4.86
N ILE A 786 37.65 -6.60 -4.94
CA ILE A 786 38.96 -6.36 -4.34
C ILE A 786 39.67 -5.19 -5.04
N ASN A 787 40.34 -4.33 -4.25
CA ASN A 787 41.12 -3.18 -4.73
C ASN A 787 40.31 -2.21 -5.62
N PHE A 788 39.12 -1.83 -5.16
CA PHE A 788 38.23 -0.87 -5.83
C PHE A 788 37.75 0.22 -4.87
N SER A 789 37.13 1.28 -5.40
CA SER A 789 36.60 2.38 -4.58
C SER A 789 35.27 2.00 -3.91
N TRP A 790 35.02 2.52 -2.70
CA TRP A 790 33.81 2.26 -1.94
C TRP A 790 32.59 3.00 -2.53
N PRO A 791 31.40 2.38 -2.54
CA PRO A 791 30.17 2.98 -3.08
C PRO A 791 29.69 4.18 -2.25
N TRP A 792 29.02 5.11 -2.92
CA TRP A 792 28.30 6.23 -2.31
C TRP A 792 26.79 5.98 -2.38
N PHE A 793 26.12 6.01 -1.23
CA PHE A 793 24.68 5.92 -1.12
C PHE A 793 24.10 7.31 -0.91
N ARG A 794 23.33 7.80 -1.89
CA ARG A 794 22.64 9.09 -1.82
C ARG A 794 21.24 8.91 -1.27
N MET A 795 20.91 9.65 -0.23
CA MET A 795 19.59 9.61 0.39
C MET A 795 18.56 10.31 -0.50
N GLN A 796 17.27 10.15 -0.21
CA GLN A 796 16.17 10.85 -0.87
C GLN A 796 15.15 11.35 0.16
N GLY A 797 14.22 12.22 -0.25
CA GLY A 797 13.07 12.62 0.57
C GLY A 797 13.38 13.39 1.87
N LEU A 798 14.62 13.82 2.09
CA LEU A 798 15.01 14.54 3.30
C LEU A 798 14.70 16.03 3.20
N ASP A 799 14.51 16.68 4.34
CA ASP A 799 14.53 18.14 4.44
C ASP A 799 15.95 18.64 4.10
N ALA A 800 16.07 19.50 3.09
CA ALA A 800 17.34 19.92 2.54
C ALA A 800 18.16 20.80 3.50
N ASP A 801 17.51 21.62 4.32
CA ASP A 801 18.16 22.59 5.20
C ASP A 801 18.35 22.05 6.62
N ALA A 802 17.47 21.13 7.04
CA ALA A 802 17.58 20.39 8.30
C ALA A 802 18.94 19.71 8.50
N LYS A 803 19.30 19.56 9.78
CA LYS A 803 20.48 18.82 10.22
C LYS A 803 20.09 17.43 10.70
N TYR A 804 20.89 16.44 10.33
CA TYR A 804 20.73 15.04 10.71
C TYR A 804 22.02 14.55 11.37
N VAL A 805 21.88 13.86 12.51
CA VAL A 805 22.96 13.18 13.23
C VAL A 805 23.08 11.75 12.70
N LEU A 806 24.22 11.44 12.09
CA LEU A 806 24.59 10.12 11.57
C LEU A 806 25.06 9.25 12.72
N ASP A 807 24.27 8.25 13.09
CA ASP A 807 24.60 7.21 14.07
C ASP A 807 25.24 7.77 15.36
N GLY A 808 24.65 8.84 15.90
CA GLY A 808 25.12 9.56 17.09
C GLY A 808 26.42 10.38 16.94
N ASN A 809 27.13 10.26 15.82
CA ASN A 809 28.52 10.71 15.68
C ASN A 809 28.71 12.02 14.89
N GLN A 810 28.12 12.15 13.70
CA GLN A 810 28.41 13.26 12.77
C GLN A 810 27.12 14.02 12.39
N THR A 811 27.13 15.36 12.49
CA THR A 811 26.01 16.19 12.01
C THR A 811 26.28 16.71 10.59
N VAL A 812 25.33 16.52 9.67
CA VAL A 812 25.34 17.07 8.29
C VAL A 812 23.96 17.61 7.91
N SER A 813 23.79 18.30 6.77
CA SER A 813 22.43 18.62 6.27
C SER A 813 21.85 17.53 5.37
N GLY A 814 20.52 17.48 5.27
CA GLY A 814 19.83 16.60 4.31
C GLY A 814 20.23 16.89 2.86
N SER A 815 20.50 18.16 2.52
CA SER A 815 21.11 18.55 1.23
C SER A 815 22.46 17.87 0.97
N THR A 816 23.30 17.65 1.98
CA THR A 816 24.54 16.87 1.84
C THR A 816 24.23 15.38 1.66
N LEU A 817 23.33 14.82 2.45
CA LEU A 817 22.95 13.41 2.37
C LEU A 817 22.31 13.04 1.02
N MET A 818 21.56 13.94 0.39
CA MET A 818 20.94 13.69 -0.91
C MET A 818 21.90 13.91 -2.10
N ASN A 819 22.72 14.97 -2.07
CA ASN A 819 23.56 15.33 -3.22
C ASN A 819 24.96 14.68 -3.21
N LEU A 820 25.55 14.50 -2.03
CA LEU A 820 26.83 13.79 -1.86
C LEU A 820 26.58 12.33 -1.50
N GLY A 821 25.80 12.09 -0.45
CA GLY A 821 25.58 10.74 0.12
C GLY A 821 26.54 10.38 1.25
N VAL A 822 26.49 9.12 1.66
CA VAL A 822 27.45 8.48 2.58
C VAL A 822 28.28 7.43 1.84
N GLN A 823 29.58 7.37 2.10
CA GLN A 823 30.48 6.34 1.54
C GLN A 823 30.71 5.24 2.57
N LEU A 824 30.42 3.98 2.23
CA LEU A 824 30.47 2.86 3.17
C LEU A 824 31.48 1.79 2.74
N ARG A 825 32.28 1.31 3.69
CA ARG A 825 33.16 0.15 3.54
C ARG A 825 32.39 -1.13 3.84
N PHE A 826 32.69 -2.17 3.06
CA PHE A 826 32.18 -3.53 3.22
C PHE A 826 33.33 -4.53 3.21
N GLU A 827 33.18 -5.65 3.91
CA GLU A 827 34.24 -6.67 4.05
C GLU A 827 33.77 -8.04 3.56
N GLY A 828 34.47 -8.61 2.57
CA GLY A 828 34.09 -9.89 1.96
C GLY A 828 32.86 -9.81 1.04
N ASP A 829 32.35 -10.98 0.65
CA ASP A 829 31.03 -11.12 0.02
C ASP A 829 29.93 -11.11 1.09
N TYR A 830 28.74 -10.62 0.74
CA TYR A 830 27.55 -10.65 1.61
C TYR A 830 27.74 -9.92 2.95
N ASP A 831 28.18 -8.67 2.88
CA ASP A 831 28.25 -7.73 4.01
C ASP A 831 27.21 -6.60 3.86
N SER A 832 26.87 -5.97 4.98
CA SER A 832 25.75 -5.03 5.11
C SER A 832 26.02 -3.96 6.18
N GLN A 833 25.36 -2.82 6.05
CA GLN A 833 25.36 -1.75 7.04
C GLN A 833 23.93 -1.25 7.25
N VAL A 834 23.55 -1.05 8.51
CA VAL A 834 22.32 -0.35 8.90
C VAL A 834 22.73 0.92 9.64
N LEU A 835 22.32 2.09 9.14
CA LEU A 835 22.62 3.38 9.75
C LEU A 835 21.34 4.12 10.11
N ILE A 836 21.30 4.69 11.31
CA ILE A 836 20.17 5.47 11.81
C ILE A 836 20.56 6.96 11.80
N PHE A 837 19.66 7.81 11.32
CA PHE A 837 19.85 9.26 11.27
C PHE A 837 18.69 9.94 12.02
N GLU A 838 19.00 10.88 12.90
CA GLU A 838 17.99 11.63 13.66
C GLU A 838 18.10 13.13 13.38
N LYS A 839 16.97 13.77 13.07
CA LYS A 839 16.84 15.20 12.77
C LYS A 839 16.95 16.03 14.05
N GLN A 840 17.70 17.14 13.97
CA GLN A 840 17.84 18.17 15.01
C GLN A 840 16.73 19.23 14.91
#